data_AF-A0A6P3XQW5-F1
#
_entry.id   AF-A0A6P3XQW5-F1
#
_cell.length_a   1.000
_cell.length_b   1.000
_cell.length_c   1.000
_cell.angle_alpha   90.00
_cell.angle_beta   90.00
_cell.angle_gamma   90.00
#
_symmetry.space_group_name_H-M   'P 1'
#
loop_
_entity.id
_entity.type
_entity.pdbx_description
1 polymer ?
#
loop_
_entity_poly.entity_id
_entity_poly.type
_entity_poly.pdbx_seq_one_letter_code
_entity_poly.pdbx_strand_id
1 'polypeptide(L)'
;MSVPEGVTRCLAILKAVDTDSEKFAALFMVTKLVDGKDCTPAAKRMLFEAIGAKFLKRLLVSDSVPVDCPPQVYKSVALSILTAFCGEPELASHPDMVGHIPALLEIVSQADEDAADDMLIIVSEAYTCLQSIAQYPPGQKALLEQQAIPKMCDIYAEKSFQTDEALNILVTLVGRFGPEAWHPSDTAPFHAILHKVTLDFETDHTERKFQLCGILQALLQSCRKDVISTSAKEESWPLSIHKGLSDILGSKISKNQRDPALKLASVTMDLLGAEWAMSDKEKPKILLLLLIQLASIEVRMQLEGKQLKAVLTNADLVTACFAILEISLGYIVTDQLDLDQKEKQSLYTALKGAFAAVIGLLNAVSKMKTLTNMEEKIFVCAVVRVLAAWLAQETTAMRPQVYAVLPYVLTVANDTFYAHRNRKLAEKAKAGAKAAGKSDEGTSSGEPVVSGDPMSENDILRLLLPALCYLAVEEDARKILLKHKQDDVLFECLSYHWTIVHYKKPPVPRSERLKVLQDGNRTEELDLSVLEEMKDSRTAMVSICNVLMNITVLEAKLVEESPTFVSLLKFIFNNLPELKQIPENLVLHGHLAVLGLLLLKQQAKRVKKNDFSICRYIQATIRFLWDAYIIDEGNDPTELVVAISYKEHWMELMELWFLGMQTMAGVLQVIPWLSQFTLESGWAEEIIETLKKVKVGGLQPNVKSAFEDLLCHLVKANDGVASVLKKRGALTVCRNHRMMELGKHLFGD
;
A
#
# COMPACT_ATOMS: atom_id res chain seq x y z
N MET A 1 -28.90 -28.15 -31.47
CA MET A 1 -28.35 -28.33 -32.83
C MET A 1 -28.14 -29.82 -33.05
N SER A 2 -28.46 -30.35 -34.23
CA SER A 2 -28.26 -31.77 -34.55
C SER A 2 -26.78 -32.08 -34.71
N VAL A 3 -26.29 -33.13 -34.04
CA VAL A 3 -24.92 -33.62 -34.21
C VAL A 3 -24.78 -34.20 -35.63
N PRO A 4 -23.72 -33.86 -36.39
CA PRO A 4 -23.53 -34.38 -37.75
C PRO A 4 -23.49 -35.92 -37.79
N GLU A 5 -23.98 -36.49 -38.88
CA GLU A 5 -24.08 -37.95 -39.05
C GLU A 5 -22.69 -38.63 -39.02
N GLY A 6 -21.68 -38.00 -39.65
CA GLY A 6 -20.29 -38.47 -39.63
C GLY A 6 -19.72 -38.56 -38.21
N VAL A 7 -19.98 -37.55 -37.37
CA VAL A 7 -19.58 -37.53 -35.95
C VAL A 7 -20.27 -38.66 -35.19
N THR A 8 -21.58 -38.84 -35.37
CA THR A 8 -22.36 -39.90 -34.72
C THR A 8 -21.82 -41.30 -35.05
N ARG A 9 -21.45 -41.53 -36.32
CA ARG A 9 -20.86 -42.80 -36.77
C ARG A 9 -19.49 -43.04 -36.15
N CYS A 10 -18.63 -42.03 -36.10
CA CYS A 10 -17.32 -42.12 -35.46
C CYS A 10 -17.42 -42.39 -33.96
N LEU A 11 -18.37 -41.77 -33.26
CA LEU A 11 -18.63 -42.02 -31.84
C LEU A 11 -19.04 -43.47 -31.58
N ALA A 12 -19.90 -44.04 -32.43
CA ALA A 12 -20.31 -45.43 -32.31
C ALA A 12 -19.11 -46.38 -32.48
N ILE A 13 -18.23 -46.11 -33.46
CA ILE A 13 -17.02 -46.91 -33.70
C ILE A 13 -16.07 -46.81 -32.51
N LEU A 14 -15.71 -45.59 -32.07
CA LEU A 14 -14.76 -45.36 -30.96
C LEU A 14 -15.22 -45.98 -29.64
N LYS A 15 -16.54 -46.03 -29.40
CA LYS A 15 -17.11 -46.65 -28.19
C LYS A 15 -17.23 -48.17 -28.27
N ALA A 16 -17.19 -48.75 -29.47
CA ALA A 16 -17.35 -50.19 -29.69
C ALA A 16 -16.00 -50.95 -29.70
N VAL A 17 -14.87 -50.26 -29.71
CA VAL A 17 -13.53 -50.85 -29.74
C VAL A 17 -12.89 -50.89 -28.35
N ASP A 18 -12.33 -52.04 -28.00
CA ASP A 18 -11.81 -52.33 -26.66
C ASP A 18 -10.27 -52.34 -26.60
N THR A 19 -9.59 -52.61 -27.73
CA THR A 19 -8.12 -52.66 -27.78
C THR A 19 -7.50 -51.37 -28.32
N ASP A 20 -6.27 -51.06 -27.89
CA ASP A 20 -5.55 -49.85 -28.33
C ASP A 20 -5.28 -49.86 -29.85
N SER A 21 -5.02 -51.04 -30.44
CA SER A 21 -4.84 -51.20 -31.89
C SER A 21 -6.12 -50.90 -32.68
N GLU A 22 -7.28 -51.33 -32.19
CA GLU A 22 -8.57 -51.02 -32.81
C GLU A 22 -8.95 -49.53 -32.64
N LYS A 23 -8.60 -48.93 -31.49
CA LYS A 23 -8.75 -47.49 -31.27
C LYS A 23 -7.89 -46.65 -32.22
N PHE A 24 -6.64 -47.06 -32.47
CA PHE A 24 -5.80 -46.45 -33.51
C PHE A 24 -6.46 -46.51 -34.89
N ALA A 25 -6.98 -47.67 -35.30
CA ALA A 25 -7.68 -47.81 -36.57
C ALA A 25 -8.95 -46.93 -36.64
N ALA A 26 -9.69 -46.82 -35.53
CA ALA A 26 -10.87 -45.97 -35.43
C ALA A 26 -10.54 -44.47 -35.56
N LEU A 27 -9.39 -44.02 -35.04
CA LEU A 27 -8.94 -42.62 -35.17
C LEU A 27 -8.71 -42.22 -36.64
N PHE A 28 -8.17 -43.12 -37.47
CA PHE A 28 -8.06 -42.88 -38.92
C PHE A 28 -9.42 -42.74 -39.62
N MET A 29 -10.49 -43.30 -39.06
CA MET A 29 -11.83 -43.12 -39.59
C MET A 29 -12.40 -41.75 -39.21
N VAL A 30 -12.04 -41.22 -38.02
CA VAL A 30 -12.43 -39.86 -37.60
C VAL A 30 -11.92 -38.82 -38.58
N THR A 31 -10.64 -38.88 -38.96
CA THR A 31 -10.02 -37.92 -39.88
C THR A 31 -10.56 -38.01 -41.32
N LYS A 32 -11.21 -39.13 -41.69
CA LYS A 32 -11.81 -39.33 -43.02
C LYS A 32 -13.30 -38.99 -43.08
N LEU A 33 -14.03 -39.18 -41.98
CA LEU A 33 -15.50 -39.10 -41.94
C LEU A 33 -16.02 -37.80 -41.33
N VAL A 34 -15.17 -37.02 -40.68
CA VAL A 34 -15.53 -35.72 -40.06
C VAL A 34 -14.87 -34.60 -40.85
N ASP A 35 -15.66 -33.77 -41.53
CA ASP A 35 -15.18 -32.53 -42.15
C ASP A 35 -14.92 -31.48 -41.05
N GLY A 36 -13.83 -30.72 -41.17
CA GLY A 36 -13.47 -29.66 -40.23
C GLY A 36 -14.55 -28.58 -40.10
N LYS A 37 -15.39 -28.38 -41.13
CA LYS A 37 -16.52 -27.43 -41.10
C LYS A 37 -17.70 -27.90 -40.25
N ASP A 38 -17.84 -29.21 -40.06
CA ASP A 38 -18.93 -29.84 -39.29
C ASP A 38 -18.55 -30.05 -37.81
N CYS A 39 -17.29 -29.78 -37.44
CA CYS A 39 -16.75 -30.03 -36.13
C CYS A 39 -17.04 -28.87 -35.15
N THR A 40 -18.32 -28.69 -34.81
CA THR A 40 -18.77 -27.73 -33.78
C THR A 40 -18.10 -28.02 -32.42
N PRO A 41 -18.01 -27.05 -31.48
CA PRO A 41 -17.44 -27.29 -30.15
C PRO A 41 -18.06 -28.48 -29.41
N ALA A 42 -19.38 -28.66 -29.54
CA ALA A 42 -20.09 -29.81 -28.99
C ALA A 42 -19.67 -31.14 -29.64
N ALA A 43 -19.48 -31.17 -30.97
CA ALA A 43 -18.99 -32.36 -31.66
C ALA A 43 -17.53 -32.69 -31.27
N LYS A 44 -16.67 -31.68 -31.16
CA LYS A 44 -15.29 -31.85 -30.68
C LYS A 44 -15.24 -32.47 -29.29
N ARG A 45 -16.09 -31.98 -28.38
CA ARG A 45 -16.22 -32.54 -27.04
C ARG A 45 -16.62 -34.01 -27.04
N MET A 46 -17.67 -34.36 -27.77
CA MET A 46 -18.13 -35.74 -27.84
C MET A 46 -17.06 -36.68 -28.41
N LEU A 47 -16.32 -36.23 -29.44
CA LEU A 47 -15.22 -36.99 -30.03
C LEU A 47 -14.07 -37.16 -29.04
N PHE A 48 -13.66 -36.09 -28.36
CA PHE A 48 -12.61 -36.12 -27.35
C PHE A 48 -12.92 -37.10 -26.21
N GLU A 49 -14.14 -37.03 -25.66
CA GLU A 49 -14.62 -37.95 -24.62
C GLU A 49 -14.66 -39.42 -25.11
N ALA A 50 -15.01 -39.66 -26.38
CA ALA A 50 -15.08 -41.01 -26.96
C ALA A 50 -13.71 -41.64 -27.23
N ILE A 51 -12.68 -40.85 -27.55
CA ILE A 51 -11.29 -41.34 -27.70
C ILE A 51 -10.79 -41.88 -26.35
N GLY A 52 -11.02 -41.10 -25.29
CA GLY A 52 -10.82 -41.49 -23.90
C GLY A 52 -9.42 -41.20 -23.35
N ALA A 53 -9.38 -40.49 -22.22
CA ALA A 53 -8.13 -40.04 -21.57
C ALA A 53 -7.16 -41.18 -21.24
N LYS A 54 -7.65 -42.34 -20.80
CA LYS A 54 -6.78 -43.47 -20.44
C LYS A 54 -5.96 -43.99 -21.63
N PHE A 55 -6.55 -43.95 -22.82
CA PHE A 55 -5.87 -44.36 -24.05
C PHE A 55 -4.76 -43.36 -24.40
N LEU A 56 -5.09 -42.06 -24.44
CA LEU A 56 -4.11 -40.99 -24.71
C LEU A 56 -2.96 -40.97 -23.69
N LYS A 57 -3.25 -41.19 -22.41
CA LYS A 57 -2.23 -41.26 -21.36
C LYS A 57 -1.26 -42.43 -21.58
N ARG A 58 -1.75 -43.60 -22.00
CA ARG A 58 -0.88 -44.74 -22.33
C ARG A 58 0.04 -44.41 -23.49
N LEU A 59 -0.47 -43.76 -24.54
CA LEU A 59 0.35 -43.36 -25.68
C LEU A 59 1.44 -42.34 -25.33
N LEU A 60 1.15 -41.40 -24.43
CA LEU A 60 2.13 -40.40 -23.99
C LEU A 60 3.29 -40.98 -23.16
N VAL A 61 3.05 -42.06 -22.42
CA VAL A 61 4.02 -42.62 -21.46
C VAL A 61 4.66 -43.92 -21.96
N SER A 62 4.09 -44.58 -22.97
CA SER A 62 4.57 -45.86 -23.46
C SER A 62 5.80 -45.71 -24.36
N ASP A 63 6.91 -46.29 -23.93
CA ASP A 63 8.11 -46.46 -24.78
C ASP A 63 8.12 -47.84 -25.50
N SER A 64 7.16 -48.72 -25.18
CA SER A 64 7.03 -50.04 -25.82
C SER A 64 6.21 -49.98 -27.11
N VAL A 65 6.90 -49.81 -28.22
CA VAL A 65 6.34 -49.78 -29.58
C VAL A 65 6.69 -51.08 -30.35
N PRO A 66 5.93 -51.45 -31.39
CA PRO A 66 6.28 -52.59 -32.26
C PRO A 66 7.68 -52.46 -32.86
N VAL A 67 8.31 -53.60 -33.21
CA VAL A 67 9.74 -53.72 -33.59
C VAL A 67 10.16 -52.84 -34.78
N ASP A 68 9.22 -52.36 -35.59
CA ASP A 68 9.45 -51.48 -36.75
C ASP A 68 8.85 -50.06 -36.59
N CYS A 69 8.47 -49.67 -35.37
CA CYS A 69 7.85 -48.37 -35.08
C CYS A 69 8.80 -47.54 -34.18
N PRO A 70 9.12 -46.29 -34.52
CA PRO A 70 9.92 -45.44 -33.65
C PRO A 70 9.21 -45.14 -32.31
N PRO A 71 9.93 -45.12 -31.17
CA PRO A 71 9.34 -44.87 -29.84
C PRO A 71 8.52 -43.58 -29.74
N GLN A 72 8.88 -42.58 -30.54
CA GLN A 72 8.23 -41.27 -30.56
C GLN A 72 6.84 -41.24 -31.22
N VAL A 73 6.46 -42.25 -32.02
CA VAL A 73 5.22 -42.22 -32.80
C VAL A 73 3.97 -42.20 -31.92
N TYR A 74 3.96 -42.95 -30.82
CA TYR A 74 2.81 -42.95 -29.90
C TYR A 74 2.63 -41.60 -29.22
N LYS A 75 3.74 -40.96 -28.78
CA LYS A 75 3.72 -39.61 -28.20
C LYS A 75 3.23 -38.57 -29.21
N SER A 76 3.75 -38.59 -30.44
CA SER A 76 3.33 -37.69 -31.51
C SER A 76 1.83 -37.84 -31.83
N VAL A 77 1.30 -39.06 -32.01
CA VAL A 77 -0.13 -39.23 -32.29
C VAL A 77 -1.00 -38.73 -31.13
N ALA A 78 -0.62 -39.03 -29.89
CA ALA A 78 -1.36 -38.55 -28.73
C ALA A 78 -1.38 -37.03 -28.65
N LEU A 79 -0.23 -36.38 -28.88
CA LEU A 79 -0.09 -34.93 -28.84
C LEU A 79 -0.83 -34.25 -29.98
N SER A 80 -0.74 -34.74 -31.22
CA SER A 80 -1.52 -34.21 -32.34
C SER A 80 -3.03 -34.28 -32.11
N ILE A 81 -3.51 -35.31 -31.39
CA ILE A 81 -4.91 -35.37 -30.95
C ILE A 81 -5.18 -34.30 -29.90
N LEU A 82 -4.34 -34.21 -28.85
CA LEU A 82 -4.55 -33.23 -27.77
C LEU A 82 -4.51 -31.79 -28.28
N THR A 83 -3.56 -31.43 -29.15
CA THR A 83 -3.43 -30.09 -29.75
C THR A 83 -4.63 -29.73 -30.62
N ALA A 84 -5.22 -30.71 -31.33
CA ALA A 84 -6.44 -30.48 -32.11
C ALA A 84 -7.67 -30.10 -31.27
N PHE A 85 -7.67 -30.46 -29.98
CA PHE A 85 -8.79 -30.21 -29.05
C PHE A 85 -8.50 -29.10 -28.03
N CYS A 86 -7.23 -28.87 -27.65
CA CYS A 86 -6.89 -27.96 -26.55
C CYS A 86 -7.16 -26.48 -26.86
N GLY A 87 -7.31 -26.09 -28.14
CA GLY A 87 -7.68 -24.72 -28.51
C GLY A 87 -9.11 -24.32 -28.12
N GLU A 88 -9.99 -25.28 -27.79
CA GLU A 88 -11.36 -25.00 -27.35
C GLU A 88 -11.40 -24.77 -25.82
N PRO A 89 -11.94 -23.62 -25.33
CA PRO A 89 -11.95 -23.28 -23.90
C PRO A 89 -12.54 -24.37 -22.99
N GLU A 90 -13.64 -24.99 -23.42
CA GLU A 90 -14.31 -26.07 -22.67
C GLU A 90 -13.44 -27.33 -22.56
N LEU A 91 -12.62 -27.62 -23.58
CA LEU A 91 -11.78 -28.81 -23.63
C LEU A 91 -10.43 -28.61 -22.94
N ALA A 92 -9.84 -27.41 -23.07
CA ALA A 92 -8.66 -27.03 -22.28
C ALA A 92 -8.90 -27.16 -20.77
N SER A 93 -10.12 -26.84 -20.33
CA SER A 93 -10.55 -26.94 -18.93
C SER A 93 -11.11 -28.32 -18.55
N HIS A 94 -11.23 -29.25 -19.50
CA HIS A 94 -11.87 -30.54 -19.27
C HIS A 94 -10.99 -31.45 -18.39
N PRO A 95 -11.54 -32.20 -17.43
CA PRO A 95 -10.76 -33.06 -16.53
C PRO A 95 -9.85 -34.06 -17.26
N ASP A 96 -10.32 -34.59 -18.40
CA ASP A 96 -9.53 -35.51 -19.22
C ASP A 96 -8.32 -34.84 -19.87
N MET A 97 -8.41 -33.57 -20.28
CA MET A 97 -7.28 -32.80 -20.82
C MET A 97 -6.29 -32.44 -19.70
N VAL A 98 -6.82 -31.91 -18.60
CA VAL A 98 -6.05 -31.53 -17.40
C VAL A 98 -5.32 -32.74 -16.80
N GLY A 99 -5.91 -33.94 -16.86
CA GLY A 99 -5.30 -35.18 -16.39
C GLY A 99 -4.00 -35.59 -17.10
N HIS A 100 -3.69 -34.97 -18.24
CA HIS A 100 -2.45 -35.20 -18.99
C HIS A 100 -1.27 -34.30 -18.59
N ILE A 101 -1.50 -33.27 -17.75
CA ILE A 101 -0.45 -32.34 -17.29
C ILE A 101 0.85 -33.03 -16.83
N PRO A 102 0.82 -34.10 -15.98
CA PRO A 102 2.05 -34.71 -15.52
C PRO A 102 2.93 -35.26 -16.65
N ALA A 103 2.31 -35.89 -17.66
CA ALA A 103 3.01 -36.43 -18.81
C ALA A 103 3.52 -35.31 -19.75
N LEU A 104 2.71 -34.26 -19.94
CA LEU A 104 3.12 -33.09 -20.73
C LEU A 104 4.32 -32.37 -20.10
N LEU A 105 4.32 -32.21 -18.78
CA LEU A 105 5.44 -31.63 -18.03
C LEU A 105 6.71 -32.48 -18.14
N GLU A 106 6.57 -33.80 -18.09
CA GLU A 106 7.71 -34.72 -18.26
C GLU A 106 8.32 -34.60 -19.68
N ILE A 107 7.49 -34.49 -20.72
CA ILE A 107 7.94 -34.34 -22.10
C ILE A 107 8.76 -33.05 -22.28
N VAL A 108 8.26 -31.91 -21.78
CA VAL A 108 8.97 -30.63 -21.93
C VAL A 108 10.25 -30.56 -21.09
N SER A 109 10.33 -31.31 -19.99
CA SER A 109 11.56 -31.43 -19.18
C SER A 109 12.64 -32.32 -19.81
N GLN A 110 12.32 -33.09 -20.86
CA GLN A 110 13.29 -33.94 -21.56
C GLN A 110 13.91 -33.27 -22.80
N ALA A 111 13.64 -31.97 -22.99
CA ALA A 111 14.09 -31.23 -24.16
C ALA A 111 15.55 -30.80 -24.03
N ASP A 112 16.39 -31.29 -24.95
CA ASP A 112 17.75 -30.81 -25.19
C ASP A 112 17.77 -30.07 -26.54
N GLU A 113 18.55 -28.99 -26.68
CA GLU A 113 18.69 -28.24 -27.94
C GLU A 113 19.28 -29.11 -29.06
N ASP A 114 20.06 -30.14 -28.70
CA ASP A 114 20.66 -31.12 -29.63
C ASP A 114 19.74 -32.33 -29.93
N ALA A 115 18.47 -32.30 -29.49
CA ALA A 115 17.52 -33.38 -29.74
C ALA A 115 17.13 -33.50 -31.22
N ALA A 116 16.79 -34.72 -31.65
CA ALA A 116 16.34 -34.98 -33.02
C ALA A 116 15.03 -34.22 -33.35
N ASP A 117 14.85 -33.81 -34.61
CA ASP A 117 13.70 -33.03 -35.09
C ASP A 117 12.34 -33.58 -34.63
N ASP A 118 12.17 -34.91 -34.65
CA ASP A 118 10.94 -35.59 -34.20
C ASP A 118 10.61 -35.31 -32.72
N MET A 119 11.63 -35.22 -31.86
CA MET A 119 11.46 -34.92 -30.44
C MET A 119 11.14 -33.44 -30.22
N LEU A 120 11.74 -32.54 -31.01
CA LEU A 120 11.44 -31.10 -30.94
C LEU A 120 9.98 -30.80 -31.30
N ILE A 121 9.42 -31.51 -32.28
CA ILE A 121 8.00 -31.41 -32.64
C ILE A 121 7.11 -31.85 -31.46
N ILE A 122 7.44 -32.97 -30.82
CA ILE A 122 6.73 -33.49 -29.65
C ILE A 122 6.76 -32.50 -28.48
N VAL A 123 7.92 -31.89 -28.21
CA VAL A 123 8.05 -30.85 -27.18
C VAL A 123 7.18 -29.63 -27.51
N SER A 124 7.17 -29.21 -28.78
CA SER A 124 6.36 -28.08 -29.25
C SER A 124 4.85 -28.30 -29.11
N GLU A 125 4.36 -29.49 -29.48
CA GLU A 125 2.97 -29.86 -29.28
C GLU A 125 2.61 -29.94 -27.78
N ALA A 126 3.52 -30.45 -26.94
CA ALA A 126 3.31 -30.49 -25.50
C ALA A 126 3.20 -29.09 -24.88
N TYR A 127 4.06 -28.13 -25.29
CA TYR A 127 3.93 -26.73 -24.89
C TYR A 127 2.60 -26.13 -25.33
N THR A 128 2.15 -26.40 -26.56
CA THR A 128 0.86 -25.92 -27.07
C THR A 128 -0.30 -26.37 -26.18
N CYS A 129 -0.30 -27.63 -25.76
CA CYS A 129 -1.28 -28.16 -24.81
C CYS A 129 -1.18 -27.47 -23.44
N LEU A 130 0.02 -27.38 -22.87
CA LEU A 130 0.24 -26.75 -21.56
C LEU A 130 -0.17 -25.28 -21.53
N GLN A 131 0.17 -24.51 -22.57
CA GLN A 131 -0.23 -23.11 -22.72
C GLN A 131 -1.75 -22.97 -22.82
N SER A 132 -2.41 -23.83 -23.59
CA SER A 132 -3.86 -23.84 -23.70
C SER A 132 -4.54 -24.16 -22.36
N ILE A 133 -4.01 -25.12 -21.61
CA ILE A 133 -4.49 -25.49 -20.27
C ILE A 133 -4.28 -24.35 -19.27
N ALA A 134 -3.13 -23.68 -19.31
CA ALA A 134 -2.74 -22.60 -18.39
C ALA A 134 -3.63 -21.35 -18.49
N GLN A 135 -4.38 -21.19 -19.58
CA GLN A 135 -5.30 -20.05 -19.75
C GLN A 135 -6.54 -20.12 -18.84
N TYR A 136 -6.86 -21.29 -18.27
CA TYR A 136 -8.14 -21.50 -17.57
C TYR A 136 -7.97 -21.95 -16.11
N PRO A 137 -8.87 -21.55 -15.18
CA PRO A 137 -8.72 -21.83 -13.75
C PRO A 137 -8.52 -23.31 -13.35
N PRO A 138 -9.23 -24.29 -13.94
CA PRO A 138 -9.01 -25.70 -13.61
C PRO A 138 -7.60 -26.17 -13.98
N GLY A 139 -7.10 -25.75 -15.15
CA GLY A 139 -5.75 -26.05 -15.61
C GLY A 139 -4.66 -25.38 -14.78
N GLN A 140 -4.85 -24.10 -14.45
CA GLN A 140 -3.94 -23.34 -13.57
C GLN A 140 -3.76 -24.01 -12.21
N LYS A 141 -4.86 -24.43 -11.58
CA LYS A 141 -4.82 -25.13 -10.29
C LYS A 141 -4.08 -26.46 -10.39
N ALA A 142 -4.38 -27.26 -11.40
CA ALA A 142 -3.72 -28.55 -11.59
C ALA A 142 -2.23 -28.40 -11.93
N LEU A 143 -1.84 -27.39 -12.71
CA LEU A 143 -0.43 -27.06 -12.98
C LEU A 143 0.32 -26.71 -11.69
N LEU A 144 -0.30 -25.93 -10.81
CA LEU A 144 0.27 -25.59 -9.50
C LEU A 144 0.44 -26.84 -8.61
N GLU A 145 -0.58 -27.71 -8.55
CA GLU A 145 -0.52 -28.98 -7.82
C GLU A 145 0.56 -29.93 -8.34
N GLN A 146 0.88 -29.85 -9.64
CA GLN A 146 1.93 -30.65 -10.30
C GLN A 146 3.32 -29.97 -10.31
N GLN A 147 3.52 -28.93 -9.49
CA GLN A 147 4.79 -28.18 -9.38
C GLN A 147 5.29 -27.63 -10.71
N ALA A 148 4.39 -27.12 -11.56
CA ALA A 148 4.78 -26.55 -12.85
C ALA A 148 5.73 -25.34 -12.71
N ILE A 149 5.56 -24.51 -11.68
CA ILE A 149 6.39 -23.30 -11.48
C ILE A 149 7.89 -23.65 -11.31
N PRO A 150 8.30 -24.47 -10.33
CA PRO A 150 9.70 -24.91 -10.22
C PRO A 150 10.23 -25.52 -11.52
N LYS A 151 9.45 -26.40 -12.15
CA LYS A 151 9.84 -27.05 -13.41
C LYS A 151 10.10 -26.05 -14.54
N MET A 152 9.26 -25.03 -14.71
CA MET A 152 9.47 -24.01 -15.74
C MET A 152 10.71 -23.15 -15.43
N CYS A 153 11.00 -22.88 -14.15
CA CYS A 153 12.23 -22.20 -13.76
C CYS A 153 13.47 -23.04 -14.11
N ASP A 154 13.44 -24.35 -13.85
CA ASP A 154 14.55 -25.27 -14.13
C ASP A 154 14.80 -25.38 -15.65
N ILE A 155 13.75 -25.62 -16.44
CA ILE A 155 13.81 -25.68 -17.91
C ILE A 155 14.43 -24.40 -18.49
N TYR A 156 14.03 -23.24 -17.96
CA TYR A 156 14.62 -21.97 -18.39
C TYR A 156 16.10 -21.84 -18.02
N ALA A 157 16.45 -22.24 -16.78
CA ALA A 157 17.82 -22.14 -16.27
C ALA A 157 18.80 -23.07 -17.02
N GLU A 158 18.33 -24.23 -17.48
CA GLU A 158 19.06 -25.23 -18.25
C GLU A 158 19.21 -24.86 -19.73
N LYS A 159 18.52 -23.80 -20.20
CA LYS A 159 18.50 -23.38 -21.62
C LYS A 159 18.02 -24.47 -22.58
N SER A 160 16.97 -25.19 -22.19
CA SER A 160 16.34 -26.19 -23.05
C SER A 160 15.66 -25.58 -24.29
N PHE A 161 15.29 -26.40 -25.27
CA PHE A 161 14.51 -25.98 -26.43
C PHE A 161 13.19 -25.27 -26.03
N GLN A 162 12.85 -24.17 -26.71
CA GLN A 162 11.61 -23.39 -26.47
C GLN A 162 11.48 -22.84 -25.03
N THR A 163 12.56 -22.23 -24.53
CA THR A 163 12.60 -21.59 -23.21
C THR A 163 11.58 -20.45 -23.03
N ASP A 164 11.23 -19.72 -24.09
CA ASP A 164 10.24 -18.63 -24.02
C ASP A 164 8.82 -19.15 -23.77
N GLU A 165 8.47 -20.32 -24.29
CA GLU A 165 7.21 -21.01 -24.04
C GLU A 165 7.08 -21.40 -22.56
N ALA A 166 8.17 -21.88 -21.95
CA ALA A 166 8.25 -22.15 -20.51
C ALA A 166 8.05 -20.88 -19.68
N LEU A 167 8.71 -19.77 -20.05
CA LEU A 167 8.50 -18.48 -19.39
C LEU A 167 7.06 -17.98 -19.50
N ASN A 168 6.42 -18.14 -20.66
CA ASN A 168 5.04 -17.72 -20.86
C ASN A 168 4.07 -18.49 -19.95
N ILE A 169 4.27 -19.80 -19.78
CA ILE A 169 3.49 -20.62 -18.83
C ILE A 169 3.78 -20.15 -17.40
N LEU A 170 5.05 -19.97 -17.04
CA LEU A 170 5.47 -19.47 -15.72
C LEU A 170 4.76 -18.15 -15.39
N VAL A 171 4.88 -17.16 -16.27
CA VAL A 171 4.26 -15.82 -16.13
C VAL A 171 2.75 -15.90 -16.01
N THR A 172 2.10 -16.78 -16.79
CA THR A 172 0.65 -17.00 -16.69
C THR A 172 0.25 -17.50 -15.31
N LEU A 173 1.00 -18.45 -14.75
CA LEU A 173 0.74 -19.01 -13.44
C LEU A 173 1.02 -18.00 -12.32
N VAL A 174 2.20 -17.37 -12.33
CA VAL A 174 2.58 -16.43 -11.26
C VAL A 174 1.74 -15.14 -11.32
N GLY A 175 1.34 -14.69 -12.51
CA GLY A 175 0.42 -13.57 -12.68
C GLY A 175 -0.98 -13.86 -12.13
N ARG A 176 -1.41 -15.13 -12.15
CA ARG A 176 -2.69 -15.56 -11.59
C ARG A 176 -2.64 -15.73 -10.07
N PHE A 177 -1.60 -16.39 -9.57
CA PHE A 177 -1.50 -16.77 -8.17
C PHE A 177 -0.73 -15.77 -7.32
N GLY A 178 -0.07 -14.78 -7.91
CA GLY A 178 0.60 -13.71 -7.17
C GLY A 178 1.62 -14.25 -6.15
N PRO A 179 1.71 -13.66 -4.95
CA PRO A 179 2.62 -14.09 -3.88
C PRO A 179 2.45 -15.54 -3.44
N GLU A 180 1.25 -16.11 -3.59
CA GLU A 180 0.94 -17.51 -3.27
C GLU A 180 1.60 -18.50 -4.23
N ALA A 181 2.04 -18.04 -5.40
CA ALA A 181 2.81 -18.84 -6.37
C ALA A 181 4.21 -19.22 -5.84
N TRP A 182 4.71 -18.48 -4.85
CA TRP A 182 6.06 -18.61 -4.32
C TRP A 182 6.08 -19.09 -2.86
N HIS A 183 7.17 -19.77 -2.49
CA HIS A 183 7.35 -20.25 -1.13
C HIS A 183 7.37 -19.07 -0.13
N PRO A 184 6.73 -19.18 1.05
CA PRO A 184 6.64 -18.07 2.00
C PRO A 184 7.97 -17.54 2.53
N SER A 185 8.98 -18.42 2.65
CA SER A 185 10.26 -18.09 3.29
C SER A 185 11.50 -18.42 2.46
N ASP A 186 11.34 -19.18 1.37
CA ASP A 186 12.48 -19.59 0.54
C ASP A 186 12.48 -18.72 -0.72
N THR A 187 13.41 -17.76 -0.75
CA THR A 187 13.52 -16.78 -1.83
C THR A 187 14.48 -17.23 -2.93
N ALA A 188 15.27 -18.29 -2.71
CA ALA A 188 16.33 -18.70 -3.63
C ALA A 188 15.81 -19.06 -5.03
N PRO A 189 14.69 -19.80 -5.20
CA PRO A 189 14.15 -20.09 -6.53
C PRO A 189 13.72 -18.83 -7.29
N PHE A 190 13.14 -17.84 -6.58
CA PHE A 190 12.74 -16.57 -7.17
C PHE A 190 13.96 -15.76 -7.63
N HIS A 191 14.99 -15.64 -6.79
CA HIS A 191 16.21 -14.94 -7.17
C HIS A 191 16.93 -15.64 -8.32
N ALA A 192 17.00 -16.97 -8.33
CA ALA A 192 17.64 -17.75 -9.38
C ALA A 192 17.03 -17.49 -10.76
N ILE A 193 15.70 -17.56 -10.89
CA ILE A 193 15.03 -17.28 -12.17
C ILE A 193 15.18 -15.82 -12.57
N LEU A 194 15.08 -14.89 -11.61
CA LEU A 194 15.20 -13.46 -11.88
C LEU A 194 16.60 -13.08 -12.38
N HIS A 195 17.67 -13.65 -11.82
CA HIS A 195 19.03 -13.47 -12.34
C HIS A 195 19.18 -13.90 -13.79
N LYS A 196 18.60 -15.05 -14.16
CA LYS A 196 18.67 -15.56 -15.54
C LYS A 196 17.93 -14.63 -16.51
N VAL A 197 16.67 -14.30 -16.21
CA VAL A 197 15.85 -13.46 -17.09
C VAL A 197 16.41 -12.04 -17.17
N THR A 198 16.94 -11.48 -16.07
CA THR A 198 17.56 -10.14 -16.09
C THR A 198 18.89 -10.09 -16.81
N LEU A 199 19.69 -11.17 -16.78
CA LEU A 199 20.91 -11.30 -17.58
C LEU A 199 20.59 -11.33 -19.07
N ASP A 200 19.59 -12.12 -19.48
CA ASP A 200 19.13 -12.15 -20.87
C ASP A 200 18.56 -10.79 -21.27
N PHE A 201 17.80 -10.13 -20.40
CA PHE A 201 17.30 -8.77 -20.64
C PHE A 201 18.43 -7.75 -20.81
N GLU A 202 19.47 -7.82 -20.00
CA GLU A 202 20.62 -6.93 -20.09
C GLU A 202 21.38 -7.13 -21.42
N THR A 203 21.61 -8.38 -21.82
CA THR A 203 22.49 -8.77 -22.93
C THR A 203 21.82 -8.94 -24.29
N ASP A 204 20.49 -9.13 -24.35
CA ASP A 204 19.74 -9.24 -25.60
C ASP A 204 19.55 -7.85 -26.24
N HIS A 205 19.84 -7.76 -27.53
CA HIS A 205 19.73 -6.53 -28.33
C HIS A 205 18.68 -6.63 -29.45
N THR A 206 17.85 -7.68 -29.44
CA THR A 206 16.78 -7.93 -30.40
C THR A 206 15.42 -7.43 -29.88
N GLU A 207 14.34 -7.66 -30.63
CA GLU A 207 12.98 -7.36 -30.16
C GLU A 207 12.58 -8.15 -28.90
N ARG A 208 13.22 -9.30 -28.65
CA ARG A 208 12.99 -10.13 -27.45
C ARG A 208 13.25 -9.35 -26.16
N LYS A 209 14.19 -8.41 -26.16
CA LYS A 209 14.48 -7.54 -25.01
C LYS A 209 13.22 -6.82 -24.47
N PHE A 210 12.32 -6.40 -25.35
CA PHE A 210 11.08 -5.71 -24.96
C PHE A 210 9.98 -6.67 -24.49
N GLN A 211 10.01 -7.92 -24.94
CA GLN A 211 9.14 -8.99 -24.42
C GLN A 211 9.56 -9.38 -23.01
N LEU A 212 10.86 -9.48 -22.76
CA LEU A 212 11.44 -9.72 -21.44
C LEU A 212 11.00 -8.68 -20.40
N CYS A 213 10.76 -7.42 -20.81
CA CYS A 213 10.18 -6.42 -19.91
C CYS A 213 8.83 -6.87 -19.32
N GLY A 214 7.95 -7.46 -20.12
CA GLY A 214 6.65 -7.94 -19.67
C GLY A 214 6.76 -9.16 -18.75
N ILE A 215 7.71 -10.05 -19.04
CA ILE A 215 8.00 -11.24 -18.22
C ILE A 215 8.55 -10.81 -16.86
N LEU A 216 9.56 -9.94 -16.84
CA LEU A 216 10.12 -9.38 -15.62
C LEU A 216 9.07 -8.61 -14.82
N GLN A 217 8.20 -7.86 -15.48
CA GLN A 217 7.12 -7.14 -14.81
C GLN A 217 6.21 -8.12 -14.05
N ALA A 218 5.76 -9.19 -14.69
CA ALA A 218 4.88 -10.17 -14.07
C ALA A 218 5.56 -10.93 -12.92
N LEU A 219 6.83 -11.31 -13.08
CA LEU A 219 7.63 -11.94 -12.02
C LEU A 219 7.72 -11.03 -10.79
N LEU A 220 8.10 -9.76 -10.97
CA LEU A 220 8.21 -8.80 -9.87
C LEU A 220 6.85 -8.51 -9.20
N GLN A 221 5.77 -8.41 -9.96
CA GLN A 221 4.42 -8.20 -9.41
C GLN A 221 3.90 -9.41 -8.61
N SER A 222 4.34 -10.61 -8.96
CA SER A 222 3.94 -11.84 -8.28
C SER A 222 4.71 -12.11 -6.98
N CYS A 223 5.75 -11.34 -6.65
CA CYS A 223 6.61 -11.67 -5.53
C CYS A 223 6.02 -11.26 -4.16
N ARG A 224 6.52 -11.87 -3.08
CA ARG A 224 6.26 -11.44 -1.70
C ARG A 224 7.10 -10.20 -1.37
N LYS A 225 6.52 -9.02 -1.62
CA LYS A 225 7.25 -7.73 -1.57
C LYS A 225 7.97 -7.47 -0.25
N ASP A 226 7.34 -7.82 0.86
CA ASP A 226 7.87 -7.69 2.22
C ASP A 226 9.18 -8.46 2.41
N VAL A 227 9.25 -9.68 1.88
CA VAL A 227 10.45 -10.53 1.96
C VAL A 227 11.49 -10.10 0.91
N ILE A 228 11.06 -9.94 -0.34
CA ILE A 228 11.95 -9.72 -1.48
C ILE A 228 12.60 -8.34 -1.46
N SER A 229 11.90 -7.28 -1.04
CA SER A 229 12.49 -5.93 -0.95
C SER A 229 13.71 -5.88 -0.02
N THR A 230 13.75 -6.76 0.99
CA THR A 230 14.89 -6.87 1.92
C THR A 230 15.99 -7.77 1.36
N SER A 231 15.66 -8.98 0.88
CA SER A 231 16.66 -9.94 0.39
C SER A 231 17.33 -9.48 -0.91
N ALA A 232 16.63 -8.71 -1.76
CA ALA A 232 17.16 -8.19 -3.01
C ALA A 232 18.42 -7.32 -2.87
N LYS A 233 18.71 -6.79 -1.67
CA LYS A 233 19.91 -5.98 -1.40
C LYS A 233 21.21 -6.78 -1.53
N GLU A 234 21.15 -8.10 -1.39
CA GLU A 234 22.29 -9.01 -1.52
C GLU A 234 22.43 -9.56 -2.94
N GLU A 235 21.51 -9.21 -3.84
CA GLU A 235 21.41 -9.76 -5.19
C GLU A 235 21.89 -8.77 -6.26
N SER A 236 22.41 -9.29 -7.37
CA SER A 236 22.85 -8.49 -8.54
C SER A 236 21.75 -8.13 -9.56
N TRP A 237 20.65 -8.89 -9.64
CA TRP A 237 19.60 -8.66 -10.63
C TRP A 237 18.99 -7.23 -10.61
N PRO A 238 18.90 -6.49 -9.47
CA PRO A 238 18.40 -5.12 -9.49
C PRO A 238 19.24 -4.19 -10.38
N LEU A 239 20.57 -4.39 -10.40
CA LEU A 239 21.48 -3.59 -11.21
C LEU A 239 21.39 -3.96 -12.70
N SER A 240 21.13 -5.23 -13.02
CA SER A 240 20.89 -5.66 -14.41
C SER A 240 19.62 -5.05 -14.98
N ILE A 241 18.53 -4.97 -14.19
CA ILE A 241 17.32 -4.25 -14.59
C ILE A 241 17.61 -2.75 -14.76
N HIS A 242 18.34 -2.13 -13.82
CA HIS A 242 18.70 -0.71 -13.90
C HIS A 242 19.45 -0.39 -15.19
N LYS A 243 20.46 -1.20 -15.53
CA LYS A 243 21.26 -1.03 -16.74
C LYS A 243 20.42 -1.24 -18.01
N GLY A 244 19.70 -2.35 -18.10
CA GLY A 244 18.88 -2.63 -19.29
C GLY A 244 17.78 -1.59 -19.53
N LEU A 245 17.16 -1.06 -18.47
CA LEU A 245 16.19 0.04 -18.59
C LEU A 245 16.85 1.36 -18.95
N SER A 246 18.04 1.66 -18.40
CA SER A 246 18.79 2.86 -18.75
C SER A 246 19.15 2.87 -20.24
N ASP A 247 19.56 1.72 -20.79
CA ASP A 247 19.88 1.55 -22.21
C ASP A 247 18.64 1.76 -23.09
N ILE A 248 17.50 1.17 -22.72
CA ILE A 248 16.24 1.29 -23.48
C ILE A 248 15.72 2.73 -23.42
N LEU A 249 15.51 3.28 -22.23
CA LEU A 249 14.82 4.55 -22.03
C LEU A 249 15.72 5.75 -22.41
N GLY A 250 17.04 5.59 -22.34
CA GLY A 250 18.00 6.58 -22.84
C GLY A 250 18.12 6.62 -24.37
N SER A 251 17.57 5.63 -25.07
CA SER A 251 17.62 5.50 -26.52
C SER A 251 16.41 6.11 -27.22
N LYS A 252 16.52 6.32 -28.54
CA LYS A 252 15.39 6.74 -29.38
C LYS A 252 14.50 5.53 -29.70
N ILE A 253 13.38 5.41 -29.00
CA ILE A 253 12.50 4.23 -29.06
C ILE A 253 11.06 4.56 -29.50
N SER A 254 10.33 3.55 -29.98
CA SER A 254 8.91 3.63 -30.35
C SER A 254 7.98 3.37 -29.15
N LYS A 255 6.67 3.59 -29.32
CA LYS A 255 5.65 3.31 -28.28
C LYS A 255 5.72 1.85 -27.79
N ASN A 256 5.79 0.89 -28.73
CA ASN A 256 5.81 -0.54 -28.41
C ASN A 256 7.04 -0.98 -27.59
N GLN A 257 8.10 -0.18 -27.59
CA GLN A 257 9.33 -0.42 -26.84
C GLN A 257 9.33 0.34 -25.50
N ARG A 258 8.82 1.58 -25.50
CA ARG A 258 8.75 2.45 -24.32
C ARG A 258 7.77 1.94 -23.28
N ASP A 259 6.57 1.57 -23.70
CA ASP A 259 5.48 1.19 -22.80
C ASP A 259 5.85 0.02 -21.88
N PRO A 260 6.38 -1.12 -22.38
CA PRO A 260 6.79 -2.22 -21.50
C PRO A 260 7.98 -1.84 -20.60
N ALA A 261 8.90 -1.00 -21.06
CA ALA A 261 10.02 -0.53 -20.24
C ALA A 261 9.55 0.39 -19.08
N LEU A 262 8.59 1.29 -19.31
CA LEU A 262 7.99 2.10 -18.25
C LEU A 262 7.22 1.26 -17.24
N LYS A 263 6.48 0.24 -17.69
CA LYS A 263 5.79 -0.70 -16.79
C LYS A 263 6.77 -1.50 -15.93
N LEU A 264 7.88 -1.99 -16.51
CA LEU A 264 8.93 -2.65 -15.74
C LEU A 264 9.58 -1.69 -14.72
N ALA A 265 9.89 -0.46 -15.14
CA ALA A 265 10.45 0.54 -14.23
C ALA A 265 9.51 0.83 -13.04
N SER A 266 8.20 0.94 -13.28
CA SER A 266 7.25 1.24 -12.21
C SER A 266 7.20 0.14 -11.16
N VAL A 267 7.14 -1.13 -11.56
CA VAL A 267 7.07 -2.25 -10.60
C VAL A 267 8.41 -2.47 -9.88
N THR A 268 9.52 -2.12 -10.53
CA THR A 268 10.85 -2.17 -9.90
C THR A 268 10.99 -1.09 -8.84
N MET A 269 10.55 0.15 -9.13
CA MET A 269 10.51 1.23 -8.14
C MET A 269 9.55 0.93 -6.99
N ASP A 270 8.40 0.31 -7.26
CA ASP A 270 7.43 -0.07 -6.23
C ASP A 270 7.98 -1.14 -5.28
N LEU A 271 8.86 -2.03 -5.77
CA LEU A 271 9.50 -3.06 -4.95
C LEU A 271 10.77 -2.57 -4.22
N LEU A 272 11.59 -1.75 -4.88
CA LEU A 272 12.94 -1.40 -4.41
C LEU A 272 13.12 0.06 -3.97
N GLY A 273 12.09 0.88 -4.12
CA GLY A 273 12.15 2.32 -3.82
C GLY A 273 12.73 3.17 -4.94
N ALA A 274 12.77 4.49 -4.72
CA ALA A 274 13.34 5.45 -5.66
C ALA A 274 14.87 5.37 -5.72
N GLU A 275 15.49 4.94 -4.63
CA GLU A 275 16.93 4.76 -4.45
C GLU A 275 17.50 3.79 -5.49
N TRP A 276 16.72 2.77 -5.89
CA TRP A 276 17.12 1.87 -6.96
C TRP A 276 17.39 2.62 -8.27
N ALA A 277 16.56 3.60 -8.64
CA ALA A 277 16.77 4.39 -9.85
C ALA A 277 18.07 5.22 -9.78
N MET A 278 18.61 5.40 -8.57
CA MET A 278 19.83 6.15 -8.27
C MET A 278 21.09 5.29 -8.18
N SER A 279 21.02 4.02 -8.58
CA SER A 279 22.10 3.04 -8.40
C SER A 279 23.37 3.29 -9.24
N ASP A 280 23.32 4.20 -10.22
CA ASP A 280 24.50 4.59 -11.00
C ASP A 280 25.47 5.42 -10.14
N LYS A 281 26.69 4.92 -9.92
CA LYS A 281 27.70 5.58 -9.09
C LYS A 281 28.25 6.88 -9.71
N GLU A 282 28.29 6.97 -11.02
CA GLU A 282 28.83 8.15 -11.73
C GLU A 282 27.75 9.20 -11.97
N LYS A 283 26.53 8.75 -12.29
CA LYS A 283 25.43 9.62 -12.70
C LYS A 283 24.11 9.26 -12.00
N PRO A 284 24.06 9.32 -10.66
CA PRO A 284 22.97 8.75 -9.87
C PRO A 284 21.60 9.35 -10.23
N LYS A 285 21.52 10.64 -10.58
CA LYS A 285 20.25 11.34 -10.82
C LYS A 285 19.60 11.01 -12.17
N ILE A 286 20.35 10.51 -13.16
CA ILE A 286 19.89 10.52 -14.56
C ILE A 286 18.65 9.67 -14.79
N LEU A 287 18.66 8.41 -14.35
CA LEU A 287 17.54 7.51 -14.61
C LEU A 287 16.27 7.99 -13.89
N LEU A 288 16.37 8.42 -12.63
CA LEU A 288 15.22 8.95 -11.89
C LEU A 288 14.61 10.17 -12.60
N LEU A 289 15.43 11.15 -13.00
CA LEU A 289 14.97 12.35 -13.71
C LEU A 289 14.34 11.99 -15.06
N LEU A 290 14.92 11.04 -15.79
CA LEU A 290 14.40 10.54 -17.06
C LEU A 290 13.03 9.87 -16.88
N LEU A 291 12.88 9.02 -15.85
CA LEU A 291 11.62 8.35 -15.54
C LEU A 291 10.51 9.35 -15.22
N ILE A 292 10.80 10.38 -14.41
CA ILE A 292 9.82 11.45 -14.10
C ILE A 292 9.38 12.17 -15.39
N GLN A 293 10.32 12.53 -16.26
CA GLN A 293 10.02 13.20 -17.53
C GLN A 293 9.17 12.33 -18.45
N LEU A 294 9.57 11.08 -18.67
CA LEU A 294 8.86 10.15 -19.55
C LEU A 294 7.47 9.81 -19.01
N ALA A 295 7.34 9.53 -17.72
CA ALA A 295 6.05 9.29 -17.08
C ALA A 295 5.14 10.52 -17.16
N SER A 296 5.68 11.72 -16.95
CA SER A 296 4.91 12.97 -17.08
C SER A 296 4.40 13.19 -18.51
N ILE A 297 5.25 12.94 -19.52
CA ILE A 297 4.88 13.03 -20.93
C ILE A 297 3.77 12.02 -21.25
N GLU A 298 3.93 10.77 -20.81
CA GLU A 298 2.97 9.70 -21.09
C GLU A 298 1.61 9.99 -20.44
N VAL A 299 1.58 10.42 -19.18
CA VAL A 299 0.35 10.84 -18.50
C VAL A 299 -0.37 11.93 -19.30
N ARG A 300 0.36 12.95 -19.77
CA ARG A 300 -0.25 14.00 -20.60
C ARG A 300 -0.80 13.42 -21.91
N MET A 301 0.01 12.64 -22.63
CA MET A 301 -0.39 12.02 -23.89
C MET A 301 -1.62 11.12 -23.74
N GLN A 302 -1.81 10.48 -22.58
CA GLN A 302 -2.94 9.60 -22.34
C GLN A 302 -4.18 10.32 -21.81
N LEU A 303 -4.03 11.38 -21.01
CA LEU A 303 -5.17 12.01 -20.35
C LEU A 303 -5.68 13.28 -21.06
N GLU A 304 -4.78 14.07 -21.64
CA GLU A 304 -5.12 15.42 -22.12
C GLU A 304 -6.16 15.38 -23.25
N GLY A 305 -7.33 15.95 -22.98
CA GLY A 305 -8.45 16.04 -23.93
C GLY A 305 -9.17 14.72 -24.24
N LYS A 306 -8.84 13.60 -23.57
CA LYS A 306 -9.47 12.29 -23.82
C LYS A 306 -10.65 12.01 -22.88
N GLN A 307 -11.59 11.19 -23.36
CA GLN A 307 -12.69 10.68 -22.53
C GLN A 307 -12.23 9.48 -21.69
N LEU A 308 -12.84 9.28 -20.52
CA LEU A 308 -12.49 8.21 -19.56
C LEU A 308 -12.40 6.82 -20.22
N LYS A 309 -13.37 6.45 -21.06
CA LYS A 309 -13.37 5.15 -21.77
C LYS A 309 -12.17 4.97 -22.71
N ALA A 310 -11.74 6.05 -23.37
CA ALA A 310 -10.55 6.01 -24.21
C ALA A 310 -9.27 5.90 -23.37
N VAL A 311 -9.20 6.60 -22.25
CA VAL A 311 -8.09 6.50 -21.29
C VAL A 311 -7.94 5.06 -20.77
N LEU A 312 -9.05 4.40 -20.43
CA LEU A 312 -9.04 3.04 -19.89
C LEU A 312 -8.35 2.01 -20.79
N THR A 313 -8.37 2.20 -22.11
CA THR A 313 -7.64 1.31 -23.04
C THR A 313 -6.13 1.24 -22.79
N ASN A 314 -5.55 2.23 -22.09
CA ASN A 314 -4.15 2.25 -21.68
C ASN A 314 -4.02 2.37 -20.15
N ALA A 315 -5.02 1.92 -19.38
CA ALA A 315 -5.05 2.05 -17.92
C ALA A 315 -3.76 1.55 -17.27
N ASP A 316 -3.30 0.33 -17.62
CA ASP A 316 -2.08 -0.27 -17.08
C ASP A 316 -0.83 0.61 -17.24
N LEU A 317 -0.69 1.27 -18.39
CA LEU A 317 0.44 2.15 -18.66
C LEU A 317 0.32 3.43 -17.83
N VAL A 318 -0.88 4.03 -17.79
CA VAL A 318 -1.12 5.25 -17.03
C VAL A 318 -0.90 5.01 -15.54
N THR A 319 -1.37 3.89 -14.99
CA THR A 319 -1.14 3.54 -13.58
C THR A 319 0.33 3.24 -13.29
N ALA A 320 1.06 2.63 -14.23
CA ALA A 320 2.51 2.48 -14.10
C ALA A 320 3.22 3.84 -14.04
N CYS A 321 2.83 4.79 -14.90
CA CYS A 321 3.36 6.14 -14.85
C CYS A 321 2.97 6.86 -13.55
N PHE A 322 1.76 6.68 -13.04
CA PHE A 322 1.36 7.21 -11.74
C PHE A 322 2.24 6.68 -10.61
N ALA A 323 2.50 5.37 -10.56
CA ALA A 323 3.39 4.78 -9.56
C ALA A 323 4.80 5.39 -9.61
N ILE A 324 5.38 5.55 -10.81
CA ILE A 324 6.68 6.24 -10.98
C ILE A 324 6.64 7.65 -10.39
N LEU A 325 5.60 8.43 -10.71
CA LEU A 325 5.46 9.80 -10.23
C LEU A 325 5.24 9.86 -8.71
N GLU A 326 4.39 9.01 -8.15
CA GLU A 326 4.13 8.94 -6.70
C GLU A 326 5.40 8.63 -5.91
N ILE A 327 6.13 7.58 -6.30
CA ILE A 327 7.36 7.15 -5.63
C ILE A 327 8.44 8.24 -5.75
N SER A 328 8.56 8.85 -6.94
CA SER A 328 9.51 9.94 -7.17
C SER A 328 9.19 11.18 -6.33
N LEU A 329 7.92 11.57 -6.25
CA LEU A 329 7.48 12.72 -5.44
C LEU A 329 7.74 12.47 -3.95
N GLY A 330 7.46 11.27 -3.46
CA GLY A 330 7.78 10.87 -2.08
C GLY A 330 9.28 10.98 -1.78
N TYR A 331 10.13 10.60 -2.72
CA TYR A 331 11.59 10.65 -2.56
C TYR A 331 12.16 12.08 -2.61
N ILE A 332 11.70 12.92 -3.54
CA ILE A 332 12.18 14.32 -3.70
C ILE A 332 12.08 15.11 -2.38
N VAL A 333 11.11 14.78 -1.53
CA VAL A 333 10.78 15.50 -0.29
C VAL A 333 11.71 15.13 0.86
N THR A 334 12.43 14.02 0.75
CA THR A 334 13.40 13.59 1.78
C THR A 334 14.65 14.47 1.84
N ASP A 335 14.78 15.48 0.96
CA ASP A 335 15.95 16.37 0.78
C ASP A 335 17.27 15.62 0.54
N GLN A 336 17.20 14.34 0.16
CA GLN A 336 18.36 13.54 -0.21
C GLN A 336 18.78 13.74 -1.67
N LEU A 337 17.93 14.39 -2.48
CA LEU A 337 18.17 14.64 -3.89
C LEU A 337 18.66 16.07 -4.12
N ASP A 338 19.97 16.24 -4.21
CA ASP A 338 20.57 17.50 -4.62
C ASP A 338 20.20 17.80 -6.08
N LEU A 339 19.59 18.93 -6.39
CA LEU A 339 19.19 19.30 -7.76
C LEU A 339 19.62 20.72 -8.05
N ASP A 340 20.20 20.93 -9.23
CA ASP A 340 20.49 22.27 -9.71
C ASP A 340 19.20 23.02 -10.10
N GLN A 341 19.31 24.34 -10.31
CA GLN A 341 18.13 25.17 -10.59
C GLN A 341 17.45 24.81 -11.93
N LYS A 342 18.21 24.34 -12.92
CA LYS A 342 17.66 23.93 -14.23
C LYS A 342 16.92 22.60 -14.10
N GLU A 343 17.47 21.65 -13.35
CA GLU A 343 16.86 20.36 -13.04
C GLU A 343 15.54 20.56 -12.28
N LYS A 344 15.54 21.40 -11.23
CA LYS A 344 14.34 21.78 -10.48
C LYS A 344 13.27 22.38 -11.39
N GLN A 345 13.64 23.33 -12.25
CA GLN A 345 12.71 23.96 -13.19
C GLN A 345 12.14 22.96 -14.22
N SER A 346 12.99 22.07 -14.73
CA SER A 346 12.60 21.05 -15.71
C SER A 346 11.62 20.04 -15.12
N LEU A 347 11.92 19.51 -13.92
CA LEU A 347 11.03 18.62 -13.19
C LEU A 347 9.69 19.28 -12.89
N TYR A 348 9.72 20.49 -12.33
CA TYR A 348 8.52 21.23 -12.00
C TYR A 348 7.61 21.44 -13.22
N THR A 349 8.21 21.79 -14.37
CA THR A 349 7.46 22.01 -15.62
C THR A 349 6.80 20.72 -16.11
N ALA A 350 7.52 19.59 -16.07
CA ALA A 350 6.99 18.29 -16.49
C ALA A 350 5.85 17.83 -15.59
N LEU A 351 6.07 17.84 -14.26
CA LEU A 351 5.08 17.44 -13.26
C LEU A 351 3.83 18.32 -13.35
N LYS A 352 3.99 19.65 -13.40
CA LYS A 352 2.86 20.58 -13.55
C LYS A 352 2.02 20.27 -14.78
N GLY A 353 2.65 19.92 -15.91
CA GLY A 353 1.95 19.51 -17.12
C GLY A 353 1.15 18.21 -16.95
N ALA A 354 1.76 17.19 -16.31
CA ALA A 354 1.10 15.92 -16.03
C ALA A 354 -0.10 16.08 -15.10
N PHE A 355 0.07 16.82 -14.00
CA PHE A 355 -1.00 17.06 -13.04
C PHE A 355 -2.10 17.97 -13.57
N ALA A 356 -1.80 18.89 -14.51
CA ALA A 356 -2.84 19.61 -15.24
C ALA A 356 -3.75 18.66 -16.03
N ALA A 357 -3.18 17.62 -16.66
CA ALA A 357 -3.96 16.61 -17.40
C ALA A 357 -4.77 15.70 -16.45
N VAL A 358 -4.21 15.32 -15.30
CA VAL A 358 -4.91 14.59 -14.22
C VAL A 358 -6.12 15.38 -13.72
N ILE A 359 -5.94 16.66 -13.38
CA ILE A 359 -7.03 17.55 -12.95
C ILE A 359 -8.05 17.74 -14.09
N GLY A 360 -7.58 17.85 -15.33
CA GLY A 360 -8.43 17.93 -16.52
C GLY A 360 -9.37 16.73 -16.66
N LEU A 361 -8.85 15.50 -16.49
CA LEU A 361 -9.65 14.28 -16.49
C LEU A 361 -10.65 14.28 -15.31
N LEU A 362 -10.21 14.58 -14.08
CA LEU A 362 -11.10 14.62 -12.92
C LEU A 362 -12.24 15.64 -13.08
N ASN A 363 -11.96 16.80 -13.68
CA ASN A 363 -12.98 17.80 -14.00
C ASN A 363 -13.97 17.35 -15.07
N ALA A 364 -13.55 16.48 -16.00
CA ALA A 364 -14.45 15.88 -16.97
C ALA A 364 -15.33 14.80 -16.29
N VAL A 365 -14.72 13.95 -15.48
CA VAL A 365 -15.39 12.86 -14.76
C VAL A 365 -16.37 13.40 -13.71
N SER A 366 -16.05 14.48 -13.02
CA SER A 366 -16.93 15.09 -12.01
C SER A 366 -18.26 15.61 -12.57
N LYS A 367 -18.34 15.80 -13.90
CA LYS A 367 -19.54 16.23 -14.63
C LYS A 367 -20.34 15.06 -15.21
N MET A 368 -19.79 13.85 -15.13
CA MET A 368 -20.49 12.64 -15.58
C MET A 368 -21.57 12.24 -14.56
N LYS A 369 -22.51 11.40 -14.99
CA LYS A 369 -23.38 10.69 -14.07
C LYS A 369 -22.54 9.76 -13.19
N THR A 370 -23.05 9.42 -12.01
CA THR A 370 -22.40 8.49 -11.09
C THR A 370 -21.91 7.25 -11.82
N LEU A 371 -20.62 6.97 -11.70
CA LEU A 371 -19.99 5.83 -12.34
C LEU A 371 -20.58 4.55 -11.76
N THR A 372 -20.91 3.59 -12.64
CA THR A 372 -21.46 2.28 -12.25
C THR A 372 -20.50 1.14 -12.56
N ASN A 373 -19.63 1.32 -13.57
CA ASN A 373 -18.59 0.37 -13.91
C ASN A 373 -17.48 0.39 -12.84
N MET A 374 -17.07 -0.81 -12.39
CA MET A 374 -16.08 -0.94 -11.32
C MET A 374 -14.65 -0.59 -11.77
N GLU A 375 -14.27 -0.97 -12.99
CA GLU A 375 -12.96 -0.65 -13.58
C GLU A 375 -12.79 0.88 -13.70
N GLU A 376 -13.84 1.58 -14.16
CA GLU A 376 -13.87 3.06 -14.19
C GLU A 376 -13.66 3.65 -12.79
N LYS A 377 -14.29 3.10 -11.76
CA LYS A 377 -14.13 3.57 -10.37
C LYS A 377 -12.72 3.35 -9.83
N ILE A 378 -12.17 2.14 -10.00
CA ILE A 378 -10.81 1.80 -9.56
C ILE A 378 -9.78 2.70 -10.27
N PHE A 379 -9.97 2.95 -11.56
CA PHE A 379 -9.08 3.86 -12.29
C PHE A 379 -9.17 5.29 -11.76
N VAL A 380 -10.39 5.81 -11.49
CA VAL A 380 -10.55 7.13 -10.87
C VAL A 380 -9.91 7.19 -9.48
N CYS A 381 -9.96 6.11 -8.70
CA CYS A 381 -9.22 5.98 -7.45
C CYS A 381 -7.72 6.19 -7.64
N ALA A 382 -7.11 5.56 -8.65
CA ALA A 382 -5.70 5.77 -8.98
C ALA A 382 -5.41 7.23 -9.41
N VAL A 383 -6.31 7.86 -10.16
CA VAL A 383 -6.19 9.28 -10.58
C VAL A 383 -6.25 10.23 -9.37
N VAL A 384 -7.14 9.97 -8.40
CA VAL A 384 -7.22 10.78 -7.17
C VAL A 384 -5.99 10.55 -6.28
N ARG A 385 -5.51 9.30 -6.18
CA ARG A 385 -4.33 8.93 -5.40
C ARG A 385 -3.07 9.66 -5.88
N VAL A 386 -2.79 9.66 -7.18
CA VAL A 386 -1.61 10.36 -7.72
C VAL A 386 -1.74 11.87 -7.53
N LEU A 387 -2.94 12.43 -7.66
CA LEU A 387 -3.19 13.85 -7.37
C LEU A 387 -2.95 14.17 -5.89
N ALA A 388 -3.35 13.29 -4.97
CA ALA A 388 -3.09 13.47 -3.54
C ALA A 388 -1.59 13.54 -3.24
N ALA A 389 -0.77 12.68 -3.88
CA ALA A 389 0.68 12.73 -3.75
C ALA A 389 1.29 14.06 -4.22
N TRP A 390 0.76 14.64 -5.30
CA TRP A 390 1.17 15.98 -5.77
C TRP A 390 0.74 17.10 -4.82
N LEU A 391 -0.53 17.11 -4.41
CA LEU A 391 -1.06 18.15 -3.53
C LEU A 391 -0.47 18.09 -2.11
N ALA A 392 0.10 16.95 -1.71
CA ALA A 392 0.88 16.87 -0.48
C ALA A 392 2.17 17.71 -0.53
N GLN A 393 2.64 18.10 -1.73
CA GLN A 393 3.91 18.81 -1.92
C GLN A 393 3.75 20.17 -2.58
N GLU A 394 2.77 20.33 -3.47
CA GLU A 394 2.55 21.54 -4.25
C GLU A 394 1.06 21.89 -4.30
N THR A 395 0.65 22.77 -3.40
CA THR A 395 -0.72 23.29 -3.33
C THR A 395 -0.90 24.66 -3.98
N THR A 396 0.17 25.34 -4.34
CA THR A 396 0.11 26.70 -4.89
C THR A 396 -0.17 26.70 -6.39
N ALA A 397 0.28 25.67 -7.09
CA ALA A 397 0.03 25.50 -8.51
C ALA A 397 -1.45 25.16 -8.80
N MET A 398 -2.03 25.79 -9.83
CA MET A 398 -3.34 25.43 -10.38
C MET A 398 -4.50 25.48 -9.36
N ARG A 399 -4.40 26.32 -8.31
CA ARG A 399 -5.44 26.47 -7.26
C ARG A 399 -6.88 26.54 -7.80
N PRO A 400 -7.23 27.40 -8.78
CA PRO A 400 -8.61 27.46 -9.27
C PRO A 400 -9.09 26.12 -9.85
N GLN A 401 -8.21 25.40 -10.55
CA GLN A 401 -8.54 24.10 -11.14
C GLN A 401 -8.64 23.02 -10.06
N VAL A 402 -7.76 23.04 -9.05
CA VAL A 402 -7.81 22.13 -7.89
C VAL A 402 -9.11 22.33 -7.13
N TYR A 403 -9.49 23.58 -6.83
CA TYR A 403 -10.73 23.89 -6.11
C TYR A 403 -11.97 23.43 -6.87
N ALA A 404 -11.95 23.53 -8.21
CA ALA A 404 -13.06 23.07 -9.04
C ALA A 404 -13.28 21.55 -8.97
N VAL A 405 -12.23 20.75 -8.78
CA VAL A 405 -12.32 19.29 -8.68
C VAL A 405 -12.37 18.77 -7.24
N LEU A 406 -11.96 19.58 -6.25
CA LEU A 406 -11.89 19.20 -4.84
C LEU A 406 -13.19 18.57 -4.30
N PRO A 407 -14.40 19.08 -4.57
CA PRO A 407 -15.66 18.40 -4.20
C PRO A 407 -15.73 16.92 -4.60
N TYR A 408 -15.33 16.62 -5.84
CA TYR A 408 -15.36 15.27 -6.38
C TYR A 408 -14.25 14.41 -5.78
N VAL A 409 -13.05 14.98 -5.60
CA VAL A 409 -11.93 14.32 -4.91
C VAL A 409 -12.33 13.90 -3.50
N LEU A 410 -12.97 14.77 -2.71
CA LEU A 410 -13.46 14.45 -1.38
C LEU A 410 -14.51 13.34 -1.41
N THR A 411 -15.41 13.36 -2.39
CA THR A 411 -16.42 12.31 -2.54
C THR A 411 -15.77 10.93 -2.72
N VAL A 412 -14.83 10.81 -3.67
CA VAL A 412 -14.10 9.55 -3.93
C VAL A 412 -13.28 9.11 -2.70
N ALA A 413 -12.60 10.06 -2.05
CA ALA A 413 -11.80 9.79 -0.85
C ALA A 413 -12.68 9.28 0.31
N ASN A 414 -13.82 9.92 0.55
CA ASN A 414 -14.71 9.56 1.64
C ASN A 414 -15.43 8.22 1.36
N ASP A 415 -15.87 7.98 0.13
CA ASP A 415 -16.50 6.71 -0.26
C ASP A 415 -15.55 5.52 -0.06
N THR A 416 -14.28 5.67 -0.46
CA THR A 416 -13.26 4.63 -0.25
C THR A 416 -12.95 4.40 1.22
N PHE A 417 -12.84 5.47 2.03
CA PHE A 417 -12.71 5.35 3.48
C PHE A 417 -13.87 4.56 4.10
N TYR A 418 -15.12 4.88 3.74
CA TYR A 418 -16.28 4.16 4.28
C TYR A 418 -16.31 2.70 3.84
N ALA A 419 -15.99 2.41 2.58
CA ALA A 419 -15.89 1.04 2.08
C ALA A 419 -14.82 0.24 2.83
N HIS A 420 -13.62 0.81 2.98
CA HIS A 420 -12.50 0.22 3.72
C HIS A 420 -12.84 -0.04 5.19
N ARG A 421 -13.35 0.98 5.89
CA ARG A 421 -13.79 0.89 7.29
C ARG A 421 -14.83 -0.21 7.49
N ASN A 422 -15.87 -0.23 6.66
CA ASN A 422 -16.98 -1.16 6.80
C ASN A 422 -16.52 -2.61 6.57
N ARG A 423 -15.63 -2.85 5.60
CA ARG A 423 -15.02 -4.17 5.39
C ARG A 423 -14.23 -4.61 6.63
N LYS A 424 -13.32 -3.77 7.12
CA LYS A 424 -12.48 -4.08 8.29
C LYS A 424 -13.31 -4.36 9.56
N LEU A 425 -14.37 -3.59 9.78
CA LEU A 425 -15.31 -3.84 10.88
C LEU A 425 -16.05 -5.17 10.72
N ALA A 426 -16.47 -5.52 9.51
CA ALA A 426 -17.13 -6.80 9.23
C ALA A 426 -16.17 -7.99 9.43
N GLU A 427 -14.91 -7.87 8.99
CA GLU A 427 -13.86 -8.87 9.21
C GLU A 427 -13.60 -9.08 10.71
N LYS A 428 -13.45 -7.99 11.47
CA LYS A 428 -13.26 -8.05 12.93
C LYS A 428 -14.47 -8.67 13.65
N ALA A 429 -15.69 -8.34 13.21
CA ALA A 429 -16.90 -8.95 13.75
C ALA A 429 -16.98 -10.46 13.47
N LYS A 430 -16.63 -10.89 12.24
CA LYS A 430 -16.55 -12.31 11.87
C LYS A 430 -15.48 -13.05 12.69
N ALA A 431 -14.30 -12.46 12.86
CA ALA A 431 -13.23 -13.02 13.69
C ALA A 431 -13.67 -13.15 15.17
N GLY A 432 -14.32 -12.12 15.71
CA GLY A 432 -14.88 -12.14 17.07
C GLY A 432 -15.98 -13.19 17.26
N ALA A 433 -16.84 -13.41 16.25
CA ALA A 433 -17.88 -14.44 16.29
C ALA A 433 -17.28 -15.86 16.29
N LYS A 434 -16.26 -16.09 15.45
CA LYS A 434 -15.49 -17.35 15.43
C LYS A 434 -14.81 -17.61 16.78
N ALA A 435 -14.15 -16.59 17.37
CA ALA A 435 -13.51 -16.69 18.68
C ALA A 435 -14.51 -16.94 19.83
N ALA A 436 -15.75 -16.48 19.71
CA ALA A 436 -16.82 -16.71 20.68
C ALA A 436 -17.51 -18.08 20.55
N GLY A 437 -17.01 -18.97 19.68
CA GLY A 437 -17.57 -20.32 19.50
C GLY A 437 -18.96 -20.35 18.87
N LYS A 438 -19.39 -19.25 18.22
CA LYS A 438 -20.62 -19.24 17.42
C LYS A 438 -20.26 -19.72 16.03
N SER A 439 -20.45 -21.02 15.78
CA SER A 439 -20.32 -21.59 14.44
C SER A 439 -21.40 -21.00 13.54
N ASP A 440 -20.96 -20.37 12.45
CA ASP A 440 -21.83 -20.09 11.31
C ASP A 440 -22.09 -21.44 10.63
N GLU A 441 -23.14 -22.15 11.07
CA GLU A 441 -23.64 -23.34 10.37
C GLU A 441 -24.26 -22.91 9.05
N GLY A 442 -23.42 -22.59 8.06
CA GLY A 442 -23.92 -22.21 6.74
C GLY A 442 -22.93 -21.48 5.85
N THR A 443 -21.74 -22.03 5.60
CA THR A 443 -21.03 -21.94 4.30
C THR A 443 -19.71 -22.72 4.38
N SER A 444 -19.79 -24.04 4.21
CA SER A 444 -18.62 -24.90 3.98
C SER A 444 -18.27 -24.93 2.49
N SER A 445 -17.86 -23.79 1.93
CA SER A 445 -17.12 -23.77 0.67
C SER A 445 -15.77 -23.12 0.97
N GLY A 446 -14.71 -23.92 0.91
CA GLY A 446 -13.31 -23.49 1.03
C GLY A 446 -12.85 -22.66 -0.17
N GLU A 447 -13.64 -21.67 -0.56
CA GLU A 447 -13.19 -20.61 -1.46
C GLU A 447 -12.43 -19.58 -0.61
N PRO A 448 -11.23 -19.16 -1.05
CA PRO A 448 -10.55 -18.05 -0.39
C PRO A 448 -11.49 -16.84 -0.41
N VAL A 449 -11.49 -16.06 0.67
CA VAL A 449 -12.29 -14.84 0.83
C VAL A 449 -11.76 -13.77 -0.14
N VAL A 450 -12.01 -13.96 -1.44
CA VAL A 450 -11.67 -13.04 -2.52
C VAL A 450 -12.98 -12.61 -3.16
N SER A 451 -13.76 -11.85 -2.40
CA SER A 451 -14.90 -11.09 -2.93
C SER A 451 -15.26 -9.93 -2.01
N GLY A 452 -14.23 -9.19 -1.56
CA GLY A 452 -14.43 -7.82 -1.08
C GLY A 452 -14.80 -6.92 -2.27
N ASP A 453 -15.57 -5.87 -2.02
CA ASP A 453 -15.70 -4.76 -2.96
C ASP A 453 -14.29 -4.20 -3.25
N PRO A 454 -13.76 -4.21 -4.49
CA PRO A 454 -12.41 -3.72 -4.79
C PRO A 454 -12.14 -2.29 -4.30
N MET A 455 -13.20 -1.48 -4.16
CA MET A 455 -13.11 -0.13 -3.60
C MET A 455 -12.69 -0.13 -2.12
N SER A 456 -13.00 -1.19 -1.38
CA SER A 456 -12.69 -1.35 0.04
C SER A 456 -11.25 -1.79 0.34
N GLU A 457 -10.45 -2.05 -0.70
CA GLU A 457 -9.02 -2.32 -0.59
C GLU A 457 -8.20 -1.03 -0.47
N ASN A 458 -8.78 0.10 -0.89
CA ASN A 458 -8.09 1.38 -0.96
C ASN A 458 -8.70 2.35 0.05
N ASP A 459 -7.86 3.03 0.83
CA ASP A 459 -8.27 4.15 1.69
C ASP A 459 -7.61 5.43 1.18
N ILE A 460 -8.28 6.08 0.20
CA ILE A 460 -7.73 7.27 -0.44
C ILE A 460 -7.78 8.47 0.50
N LEU A 461 -8.77 8.54 1.40
CA LEU A 461 -8.83 9.61 2.38
C LEU A 461 -7.54 9.65 3.20
N ARG A 462 -7.05 8.50 3.65
CA ARG A 462 -5.78 8.40 4.38
C ARG A 462 -4.60 8.97 3.57
N LEU A 463 -4.53 8.69 2.27
CA LEU A 463 -3.50 9.19 1.37
C LEU A 463 -3.65 10.70 1.07
N LEU A 464 -4.87 11.24 1.15
CA LEU A 464 -5.18 12.65 0.94
C LEU A 464 -4.91 13.53 2.18
N LEU A 465 -4.78 12.95 3.37
CA LEU A 465 -4.60 13.70 4.63
C LEU A 465 -3.47 14.74 4.59
N PRO A 466 -2.25 14.46 4.05
CA PRO A 466 -1.19 15.45 3.97
C PRO A 466 -1.60 16.67 3.13
N ALA A 467 -2.25 16.44 1.98
CA ALA A 467 -2.78 17.50 1.13
C ALA A 467 -3.87 18.33 1.84
N LEU A 468 -4.76 17.67 2.60
CA LEU A 468 -5.79 18.36 3.38
C LEU A 468 -5.20 19.31 4.43
N CYS A 469 -4.01 19.00 4.97
CA CYS A 469 -3.34 19.87 5.95
C CYS A 469 -3.08 21.26 5.36
N TYR A 470 -2.51 21.29 4.15
CA TYR A 470 -2.25 22.53 3.40
C TYR A 470 -3.53 23.20 2.90
N LEU A 471 -4.46 22.42 2.34
CA LEU A 471 -5.74 22.93 1.83
C LEU A 471 -6.62 23.54 2.93
N ALA A 472 -6.52 23.05 4.18
CA ALA A 472 -7.23 23.65 5.31
C ALA A 472 -6.72 25.05 5.65
N VAL A 473 -5.49 25.40 5.31
CA VAL A 473 -4.95 26.76 5.54
C VAL A 473 -5.49 27.75 4.49
N GLU A 474 -5.71 27.29 3.26
CA GLU A 474 -6.21 28.12 2.15
C GLU A 474 -7.71 28.41 2.30
N GLU A 475 -8.09 29.70 2.27
CA GLU A 475 -9.48 30.13 2.59
C GLU A 475 -10.54 29.48 1.69
N ASP A 476 -10.35 29.49 0.38
CA ASP A 476 -11.33 28.96 -0.56
C ASP A 476 -11.42 27.43 -0.49
N ALA A 477 -10.28 26.74 -0.37
CA ALA A 477 -10.26 25.29 -0.19
C ALA A 477 -10.93 24.89 1.13
N ARG A 478 -10.61 25.56 2.25
CA ARG A 478 -11.24 25.32 3.55
C ARG A 478 -12.76 25.50 3.51
N LYS A 479 -13.27 26.53 2.82
CA LYS A 479 -14.72 26.69 2.59
C LYS A 479 -15.32 25.49 1.87
N ILE A 480 -14.62 24.92 0.89
CA ILE A 480 -15.07 23.71 0.18
C ILE A 480 -15.08 22.50 1.11
N LEU A 481 -14.04 22.32 1.93
CA LEU A 481 -13.94 21.23 2.92
C LEU A 481 -15.15 21.26 3.87
N LEU A 482 -15.43 22.43 4.47
CA LEU A 482 -16.54 22.61 5.41
C LEU A 482 -17.90 22.45 4.75
N LYS A 483 -18.05 22.94 3.51
CA LYS A 483 -19.28 22.73 2.73
C LYS A 483 -19.53 21.24 2.45
N HIS A 484 -18.47 20.44 2.31
CA HIS A 484 -18.55 18.98 2.14
C HIS A 484 -18.58 18.22 3.47
N LYS A 485 -18.68 18.90 4.62
CA LYS A 485 -18.63 18.30 5.96
C LYS A 485 -17.41 17.44 6.19
N GLN A 486 -16.26 17.87 5.66
CA GLN A 486 -15.03 17.10 5.78
C GLN A 486 -14.57 17.00 7.24
N ASP A 487 -14.92 17.97 8.09
CA ASP A 487 -14.72 17.92 9.54
C ASP A 487 -15.45 16.74 10.21
N ASP A 488 -16.68 16.44 9.79
CA ASP A 488 -17.44 15.27 10.26
C ASP A 488 -16.71 13.97 9.87
N VAL A 489 -16.33 13.86 8.59
CA VAL A 489 -15.66 12.65 8.07
C VAL A 489 -14.28 12.46 8.72
N LEU A 490 -13.52 13.54 8.93
CA LEU A 490 -12.23 13.49 9.61
C LEU A 490 -12.38 13.04 11.06
N PHE A 491 -13.43 13.47 11.77
CA PHE A 491 -13.69 13.00 13.13
C PHE A 491 -14.08 11.51 13.17
N GLU A 492 -14.88 11.04 12.20
CA GLU A 492 -15.17 9.61 12.06
C GLU A 492 -13.92 8.78 11.73
N CYS A 493 -13.04 9.30 10.88
CA CYS A 493 -11.75 8.70 10.53
C CYS A 493 -10.79 8.64 11.73
N LEU A 494 -10.69 9.73 12.49
CA LEU A 494 -9.93 9.78 13.75
C LEU A 494 -10.44 8.72 14.73
N SER A 495 -11.77 8.62 14.88
CA SER A 495 -12.40 7.66 15.78
C SER A 495 -12.15 6.22 15.34
N TYR A 496 -12.18 5.94 14.03
CA TYR A 496 -11.86 4.63 13.47
C TYR A 496 -10.41 4.23 13.78
N HIS A 497 -9.43 5.08 13.43
CA HIS A 497 -8.02 4.78 13.67
C HIS A 497 -7.67 4.66 15.16
N TRP A 498 -8.38 5.39 16.03
CA TRP A 498 -8.24 5.19 17.47
C TRP A 498 -8.58 3.77 17.91
N THR A 499 -9.55 3.10 17.29
CA THR A 499 -9.88 1.69 17.61
C THR A 499 -8.77 0.69 17.26
N ILE A 500 -7.83 1.11 16.41
CA ILE A 500 -6.65 0.33 16.00
C ILE A 500 -5.49 0.66 16.94
N VAL A 501 -5.18 1.95 17.14
CA VAL A 501 -4.09 2.41 18.02
C VAL A 501 -4.34 2.01 19.48
N HIS A 502 -5.57 2.14 19.95
CA HIS A 502 -5.96 1.77 21.30
C HIS A 502 -6.43 0.31 21.37
N TYR A 503 -5.60 -0.60 20.86
CA TYR A 503 -5.87 -2.03 20.91
C TYR A 503 -5.94 -2.54 22.37
N LYS A 504 -7.15 -2.98 22.77
CA LYS A 504 -7.35 -3.71 24.03
C LYS A 504 -7.29 -5.20 23.73
N LYS A 505 -6.37 -5.92 24.39
CA LYS A 505 -6.25 -7.38 24.27
C LYS A 505 -7.62 -8.03 24.58
N PRO A 506 -8.10 -8.98 23.74
CA PRO A 506 -9.30 -9.74 24.04
C PRO A 506 -9.17 -10.45 25.40
N PRO A 507 -10.25 -10.53 26.19
CA PRO A 507 -10.21 -11.24 27.46
C PRO A 507 -9.94 -12.74 27.24
N VAL A 508 -8.97 -13.29 27.96
CA VAL A 508 -8.58 -14.71 27.87
C VAL A 508 -9.78 -15.62 28.18
N PRO A 509 -10.13 -16.56 27.27
CA PRO A 509 -11.18 -17.55 27.49
C PRO A 509 -10.96 -18.33 28.79
N ARG A 510 -12.03 -18.65 29.52
CA ARG A 510 -11.92 -19.32 30.83
C ARG A 510 -11.12 -20.63 30.78
N SER A 511 -11.19 -21.36 29.68
CA SER A 511 -10.47 -22.62 29.42
C SER A 511 -8.94 -22.44 29.35
N GLU A 512 -8.46 -21.27 28.95
CA GLU A 512 -7.03 -21.01 28.67
C GLU A 512 -6.35 -20.22 29.80
N ARG A 513 -7.12 -19.67 30.75
CA ARG A 513 -6.58 -18.89 31.89
C ARG A 513 -5.57 -19.68 32.71
N LEU A 514 -5.81 -20.97 32.92
CA LEU A 514 -4.90 -21.86 33.66
C LEU A 514 -3.57 -22.10 32.92
N LYS A 515 -3.58 -22.13 31.57
CA LYS A 515 -2.38 -22.25 30.76
C LYS A 515 -1.55 -20.96 30.78
N VAL A 516 -2.20 -19.80 30.62
CA VAL A 516 -1.54 -18.49 30.69
C VAL A 516 -0.89 -18.24 32.08
N LEU A 517 -1.52 -18.73 33.15
CA LEU A 517 -0.95 -18.73 34.50
C LEU A 517 0.29 -19.64 34.64
N GLN A 518 0.35 -20.76 33.91
CA GLN A 518 1.48 -21.69 33.92
C GLN A 518 2.65 -21.23 33.05
N ASP A 519 2.39 -20.56 31.92
CA ASP A 519 3.41 -20.04 30.98
C ASP A 519 4.03 -18.70 31.41
N GLY A 520 3.83 -18.30 32.68
CA GLY A 520 4.53 -17.18 33.29
C GLY A 520 4.13 -15.81 32.75
N ASN A 521 2.94 -15.67 32.17
CA ASN A 521 2.44 -14.39 31.65
C ASN A 521 3.38 -13.80 30.56
N ARG A 522 4.07 -14.65 29.78
CA ARG A 522 4.82 -14.19 28.61
C ARG A 522 3.87 -13.44 27.69
N THR A 523 4.09 -12.14 27.55
CA THR A 523 3.33 -11.30 26.64
C THR A 523 3.65 -11.78 25.24
N GLU A 524 2.76 -12.54 24.60
CA GLU A 524 2.88 -12.79 23.16
C GLU A 524 3.03 -11.45 22.45
N GLU A 525 4.15 -11.30 21.74
CA GLU A 525 4.42 -10.16 20.87
C GLU A 525 3.30 -10.09 19.83
N LEU A 526 2.81 -8.89 19.57
CA LEU A 526 1.78 -8.69 18.55
C LEU A 526 2.37 -9.05 17.18
N ASP A 527 1.54 -9.62 16.32
CA ASP A 527 1.93 -9.91 14.94
C ASP A 527 2.44 -8.64 14.23
N LEU A 528 3.43 -8.80 13.35
CA LEU A 528 4.08 -7.71 12.63
C LEU A 528 3.06 -6.89 11.81
N SER A 529 2.07 -7.58 11.20
CA SER A 529 1.00 -6.95 10.44
C SER A 529 0.15 -5.99 11.29
N VAL A 530 -0.09 -6.34 12.56
CA VAL A 530 -0.85 -5.51 13.51
C VAL A 530 -0.02 -4.31 13.95
N LEU A 531 1.27 -4.50 14.20
CA LEU A 531 2.18 -3.40 14.56
C LEU A 531 2.31 -2.36 13.43
N GLU A 532 2.35 -2.81 12.19
CA GLU A 532 2.35 -1.94 11.01
C GLU A 532 1.03 -1.18 10.86
N GLU A 533 -0.12 -1.86 11.01
CA GLU A 533 -1.44 -1.21 10.97
C GLU A 533 -1.60 -0.15 12.09
N MET A 534 -1.05 -0.42 13.28
CA MET A 534 -0.99 0.54 14.38
C MET A 534 -0.09 1.74 14.06
N LYS A 535 1.07 1.53 13.43
CA LYS A 535 1.96 2.61 12.98
C LYS A 535 1.27 3.50 11.96
N ASP A 536 0.68 2.90 10.93
CA ASP A 536 -0.07 3.62 9.90
C ASP A 536 -1.25 4.42 10.47
N SER A 537 -1.97 3.82 11.43
CA SER A 537 -3.09 4.50 12.11
C SER A 537 -2.63 5.67 12.97
N ARG A 538 -1.48 5.58 13.65
CA ARG A 538 -0.90 6.72 14.39
C ARG A 538 -0.58 7.88 13.45
N THR A 539 0.06 7.61 12.32
CA THR A 539 0.38 8.62 11.30
C THR A 539 -0.86 9.28 10.72
N ALA A 540 -1.91 8.49 10.44
CA ALA A 540 -3.19 9.02 9.98
C ALA A 540 -3.83 9.95 11.03
N MET A 541 -3.88 9.53 12.30
CA MET A 541 -4.43 10.35 13.38
C MET A 541 -3.66 11.67 13.58
N VAL A 542 -2.33 11.64 13.48
CA VAL A 542 -1.47 12.84 13.54
C VAL A 542 -1.84 13.82 12.43
N SER A 543 -1.92 13.35 11.18
CA SER A 543 -2.30 14.17 10.03
C SER A 543 -3.72 14.74 10.19
N ILE A 544 -4.68 13.95 10.67
CA ILE A 544 -6.05 14.44 10.94
C ILE A 544 -6.05 15.53 12.01
N CYS A 545 -5.26 15.37 13.08
CA CYS A 545 -5.14 16.40 14.12
C CYS A 545 -4.61 17.71 13.53
N ASN A 546 -3.62 17.67 12.64
CA ASN A 546 -3.09 18.86 11.97
C ASN A 546 -4.17 19.59 11.14
N VAL A 547 -4.95 18.85 10.35
CA VAL A 547 -6.07 19.43 9.59
C VAL A 547 -7.09 20.09 10.52
N LEU A 548 -7.47 19.40 11.60
CA LEU A 548 -8.46 19.89 12.56
C LEU A 548 -7.94 21.06 13.40
N MET A 549 -6.63 21.13 13.70
CA MET A 549 -6.00 22.29 14.34
C MET A 549 -6.09 23.52 13.44
N ASN A 550 -5.78 23.38 12.14
CA ASN A 550 -5.91 24.48 11.18
C ASN A 550 -7.35 24.99 11.11
N ILE A 551 -8.36 24.10 11.04
CA ILE A 551 -9.77 24.50 11.06
C ILE A 551 -10.14 25.17 12.39
N THR A 552 -9.67 24.62 13.52
CA THR A 552 -9.94 25.17 14.86
C THR A 552 -9.46 26.61 14.99
N VAL A 553 -8.26 26.90 14.48
CA VAL A 553 -7.66 28.24 14.55
C VAL A 553 -8.30 29.21 13.54
N LEU A 554 -8.52 28.76 12.30
CA LEU A 554 -8.95 29.64 11.21
C LEU A 554 -10.47 29.87 11.16
N GLU A 555 -11.26 28.97 11.74
CA GLU A 555 -12.74 29.01 11.72
C GLU A 555 -13.32 29.03 13.14
N ALA A 556 -12.68 29.80 14.02
CA ALA A 556 -12.99 29.91 15.44
C ALA A 556 -14.50 30.02 15.77
N LYS A 557 -15.24 30.87 15.04
CA LYS A 557 -16.69 31.06 15.26
C LYS A 557 -17.50 29.80 14.95
N LEU A 558 -17.19 29.12 13.85
CA LEU A 558 -17.85 27.87 13.48
C LEU A 558 -17.56 26.78 14.52
N VAL A 559 -16.31 26.70 14.96
CA VAL A 559 -15.83 25.69 15.93
C VAL A 559 -16.42 25.90 17.32
N GLU A 560 -16.69 27.14 17.72
CA GLU A 560 -17.38 27.48 18.97
C GLU A 560 -18.79 26.88 19.01
N GLU A 561 -19.46 26.79 17.85
CA GLU A 561 -20.86 26.39 17.76
C GLU A 561 -21.07 24.92 17.34
N SER A 562 -20.13 24.36 16.57
CA SER A 562 -20.25 23.06 15.91
C SER A 562 -20.40 21.86 16.87
N PRO A 563 -21.43 21.01 16.70
CA PRO A 563 -21.59 19.76 17.44
C PRO A 563 -20.43 18.77 17.24
N THR A 564 -19.80 18.78 16.07
CA THR A 564 -18.70 17.88 15.71
C THR A 564 -17.46 18.21 16.52
N PHE A 565 -17.10 19.48 16.60
CA PHE A 565 -15.97 19.93 17.42
C PHE A 565 -16.22 19.74 18.93
N VAL A 566 -17.47 19.85 19.38
CA VAL A 566 -17.84 19.47 20.77
C VAL A 566 -17.63 17.97 21.01
N SER A 567 -17.99 17.12 20.04
CA SER A 567 -17.81 15.67 20.14
C SER A 567 -16.34 15.28 20.08
N LEU A 568 -15.55 15.96 19.24
CA LEU A 568 -14.11 15.84 19.16
C LEU A 568 -13.42 16.23 20.48
N LEU A 569 -13.81 17.35 21.09
CA LEU A 569 -13.26 17.76 22.39
C LEU A 569 -13.54 16.72 23.48
N LYS A 570 -14.78 16.22 23.55
CA LYS A 570 -15.14 15.12 24.46
C LYS A 570 -14.37 13.83 24.18
N PHE A 571 -14.18 13.50 22.90
CA PHE A 571 -13.37 12.36 22.50
C PHE A 571 -11.94 12.51 23.04
N ILE A 572 -11.30 13.67 22.86
CA ILE A 572 -9.95 13.93 23.37
C ILE A 572 -9.90 13.81 24.89
N PHE A 573 -10.88 14.38 25.61
CA PHE A 573 -10.91 14.32 27.07
C PHE A 573 -10.94 12.90 27.62
N ASN A 574 -11.69 12.02 26.95
CA ASN A 574 -11.85 10.64 27.39
C ASN A 574 -10.68 9.76 26.99
N ASN A 575 -10.09 10.01 25.81
CA ASN A 575 -9.17 9.08 25.17
C ASN A 575 -7.69 9.42 25.38
N LEU A 576 -7.30 10.70 25.41
CA LEU A 576 -5.90 11.08 25.66
C LEU A 576 -5.36 10.51 26.98
N PRO A 577 -6.10 10.55 28.12
CA PRO A 577 -5.63 9.96 29.37
C PRO A 577 -5.53 8.42 29.36
N GLU A 578 -6.13 7.73 28.39
CA GLU A 578 -6.00 6.28 28.20
C GLU A 578 -4.84 5.90 27.27
N LEU A 579 -4.24 6.88 26.57
CA LEU A 579 -3.10 6.62 25.70
C LEU A 579 -1.88 6.23 26.54
N LYS A 580 -1.29 5.06 26.24
CA LYS A 580 -0.11 4.59 26.96
C LYS A 580 1.06 5.53 26.69
N GLN A 581 1.77 5.91 27.76
CA GLN A 581 3.00 6.70 27.70
C GLN A 581 4.17 5.80 27.27
N ILE A 582 4.23 5.54 25.96
CA ILE A 582 5.31 4.81 25.28
C ILE A 582 5.85 5.70 24.14
N PRO A 583 7.14 5.55 23.75
CA PRO A 583 7.77 6.41 22.75
C PRO A 583 6.97 6.55 21.45
N GLU A 584 6.39 5.45 20.98
CA GLU A 584 5.63 5.38 19.72
C GLU A 584 4.37 6.25 19.74
N ASN A 585 3.82 6.54 20.91
CA ASN A 585 2.62 7.35 21.07
C ASN A 585 2.92 8.83 21.30
N LEU A 586 4.18 9.22 21.49
CA LEU A 586 4.52 10.58 21.94
C LEU A 586 4.05 11.65 20.96
N VAL A 587 4.25 11.44 19.66
CA VAL A 587 3.82 12.38 18.61
C VAL A 587 2.30 12.53 18.63
N LEU A 588 1.55 11.42 18.65
CA LEU A 588 0.09 11.44 18.71
C LEU A 588 -0.43 12.09 20.01
N HIS A 589 0.23 11.82 21.14
CA HIS A 589 -0.10 12.41 22.43
C HIS A 589 0.00 13.94 22.36
N GLY A 590 1.10 14.47 21.82
CA GLY A 590 1.27 15.90 21.62
C GLY A 590 0.17 16.52 20.75
N HIS A 591 -0.18 15.86 19.64
CA HIS A 591 -1.19 16.37 18.71
C HIS A 591 -2.59 16.41 19.34
N LEU A 592 -3.00 15.35 20.04
CA LEU A 592 -4.27 15.32 20.77
C LEU A 592 -4.28 16.31 21.95
N ALA A 593 -3.15 16.46 22.65
CA ALA A 593 -3.01 17.42 23.75
C ALA A 593 -3.23 18.85 23.24
N VAL A 594 -2.53 19.27 22.18
CA VAL A 594 -2.62 20.65 21.69
C VAL A 594 -3.94 20.94 20.98
N LEU A 595 -4.45 20.01 20.15
CA LEU A 595 -5.79 20.15 19.56
C LEU A 595 -6.86 20.29 20.65
N GLY A 596 -6.75 19.50 21.72
CA GLY A 596 -7.63 19.61 22.88
C GLY A 596 -7.55 20.99 23.56
N LEU A 597 -6.37 21.60 23.66
CA LEU A 597 -6.18 22.91 24.30
C LEU A 597 -6.80 24.01 23.45
N LEU A 598 -6.61 23.95 22.14
CA LEU A 598 -7.19 24.90 21.18
C LEU A 598 -8.72 24.85 21.23
N LEU A 599 -9.28 23.65 21.22
CA LEU A 599 -10.73 23.44 21.32
C LEU A 599 -11.28 23.85 22.68
N LEU A 600 -10.59 23.51 23.78
CA LEU A 600 -10.97 23.91 25.13
C LEU A 600 -11.00 25.43 25.28
N LYS A 601 -10.01 26.13 24.71
CA LYS A 601 -9.97 27.60 24.66
C LYS A 601 -11.14 28.16 23.86
N GLN A 602 -11.39 27.62 22.65
CA GLN A 602 -12.43 28.10 21.75
C GLN A 602 -13.84 27.86 22.30
N GLN A 603 -14.04 26.75 23.02
CA GLN A 603 -15.33 26.34 23.58
C GLN A 603 -15.45 26.64 25.08
N ALA A 604 -14.61 27.52 25.63
CA ALA A 604 -14.55 27.81 27.07
C ALA A 604 -15.92 28.14 27.70
N LYS A 605 -16.81 28.82 26.98
CA LYS A 605 -18.17 29.15 27.44
C LYS A 605 -19.06 27.92 27.72
N ARG A 606 -18.73 26.76 27.14
CA ARG A 606 -19.46 25.50 27.29
C ARG A 606 -18.90 24.61 28.40
N VAL A 607 -17.75 24.99 28.97
CA VAL A 607 -17.02 24.20 29.96
C VAL A 607 -17.66 24.35 31.34
N LYS A 608 -17.92 23.22 31.99
CA LYS A 608 -18.45 23.17 33.35
C LYS A 608 -17.35 22.77 34.32
N LYS A 609 -17.24 23.49 35.45
CA LYS A 609 -16.23 23.24 36.51
C LYS A 609 -16.30 21.82 37.11
N ASN A 610 -17.45 21.16 37.02
CA ASN A 610 -17.67 19.82 37.61
C ASN A 610 -17.35 18.68 36.65
N ASP A 611 -16.81 18.97 35.47
CA ASP A 611 -16.46 17.95 34.49
C ASP A 611 -15.06 17.37 34.76
N PHE A 612 -15.03 16.23 35.46
CA PHE A 612 -13.78 15.56 35.85
C PHE A 612 -12.95 15.05 34.66
N SER A 613 -13.53 14.86 33.47
CA SER A 613 -12.74 14.45 32.31
C SER A 613 -11.73 15.52 31.89
N ILE A 614 -12.07 16.80 32.13
CA ILE A 614 -11.19 17.94 31.85
C ILE A 614 -9.94 17.86 32.71
N CYS A 615 -10.06 17.53 34.01
CA CYS A 615 -8.90 17.43 34.90
C CYS A 615 -7.94 16.31 34.46
N ARG A 616 -8.46 15.13 34.09
CA ARG A 616 -7.62 14.02 33.60
C ARG A 616 -6.91 14.38 32.30
N TYR A 617 -7.61 15.05 31.39
CA TYR A 617 -7.05 15.57 30.15
C TYR A 617 -5.95 16.60 30.40
N ILE A 618 -6.22 17.63 31.22
CA ILE A 618 -5.23 18.67 31.56
C ILE A 618 -4.01 18.04 32.23
N GLN A 619 -4.18 17.02 33.07
CA GLN A 619 -3.06 16.29 33.65
C GLN A 619 -2.17 15.63 32.58
N ALA A 620 -2.78 14.95 31.61
CA ALA A 620 -2.07 14.31 30.50
C ALA A 620 -1.35 15.34 29.62
N THR A 621 -1.96 16.50 29.40
CA THR A 621 -1.37 17.63 28.67
C THR A 621 -0.22 18.28 29.43
N ILE A 622 -0.36 18.50 30.75
CA ILE A 622 0.71 19.04 31.59
C ILE A 622 1.92 18.12 31.56
N ARG A 623 1.73 16.79 31.69
CA ARG A 623 2.84 15.83 31.57
C ARG A 623 3.57 15.95 30.24
N PHE A 624 2.83 16.06 29.13
CA PHE A 624 3.45 16.23 27.82
C PHE A 624 4.30 17.51 27.72
N LEU A 625 3.83 18.62 28.28
CA LEU A 625 4.56 19.90 28.25
C LEU A 625 5.72 19.93 29.27
N TRP A 626 5.53 19.30 30.43
CA TRP A 626 6.53 19.22 31.49
C TRP A 626 7.70 18.34 31.07
N ASP A 627 7.45 17.10 30.65
CA ASP A 627 8.48 16.07 30.45
C ASP A 627 9.45 16.39 29.28
N ALA A 628 9.16 17.42 28.48
CA ALA A 628 9.96 17.79 27.30
C ALA A 628 11.35 18.34 27.64
N TYR A 629 11.51 19.04 28.77
CA TYR A 629 12.78 19.67 29.17
C TYR A 629 13.25 19.20 30.54
N ILE A 630 14.53 18.86 30.64
CA ILE A 630 15.19 18.41 31.87
C ILE A 630 16.56 19.08 32.04
N ILE A 631 17.13 18.99 33.23
CA ILE A 631 18.54 19.32 33.47
C ILE A 631 19.41 18.13 33.03
N ASP A 632 20.50 18.39 32.31
CA ASP A 632 21.46 17.35 31.92
C ASP A 632 22.37 16.96 33.11
N GLU A 633 21.81 16.23 34.07
CA GLU A 633 22.56 15.78 35.25
C GLU A 633 23.77 14.87 34.89
N GLY A 634 23.80 14.29 33.69
CA GLY A 634 24.86 13.40 33.23
C GLY A 634 26.09 14.12 32.66
N ASN A 635 25.90 15.25 31.98
CA ASN A 635 27.00 16.01 31.35
C ASN A 635 27.22 17.39 32.00
N ASP A 636 26.18 18.23 32.07
CA ASP A 636 26.24 19.58 32.66
C ASP A 636 24.98 19.83 33.52
N PRO A 637 25.09 19.77 34.86
CA PRO A 637 23.96 19.94 35.77
C PRO A 637 23.43 21.39 35.82
N THR A 638 23.93 22.27 34.96
CA THR A 638 23.47 23.66 34.77
C THR A 638 22.90 23.93 33.39
N GLU A 639 22.78 22.91 32.53
CA GLU A 639 22.22 23.03 31.19
C GLU A 639 20.79 22.46 31.11
N LEU A 640 19.90 23.18 30.42
CA LEU A 640 18.54 22.73 30.12
C LEU A 640 18.54 22.08 28.73
N VAL A 641 18.17 20.81 28.67
CA VAL A 641 18.16 20.03 27.43
C VAL A 641 16.80 19.41 27.19
N VAL A 642 16.53 19.05 25.93
CA VAL A 642 15.36 18.25 25.58
C VAL A 642 15.55 16.84 26.14
N ALA A 643 14.53 16.30 26.81
CA ALA A 643 14.57 14.97 27.40
C ALA A 643 14.86 13.89 26.34
N ILE A 644 15.59 12.84 26.73
CA ILE A 644 15.99 11.76 25.82
C ILE A 644 14.76 11.11 25.17
N SER A 645 13.67 10.95 25.91
CA SER A 645 12.40 10.42 25.41
C SER A 645 11.74 11.28 24.33
N TYR A 646 12.06 12.57 24.26
CA TYR A 646 11.56 13.51 23.25
C TYR A 646 12.54 13.71 22.10
N LYS A 647 13.83 13.44 22.33
CA LYS A 647 14.92 13.81 21.41
C LYS A 647 14.77 13.22 20.02
N GLU A 648 14.30 11.98 19.91
CA GLU A 648 14.06 11.29 18.63
C GLU A 648 13.00 12.01 17.78
N HIS A 649 11.94 12.52 18.40
CA HIS A 649 10.80 13.14 17.73
C HIS A 649 10.76 14.67 17.89
N TRP A 650 11.81 15.29 18.42
CA TRP A 650 11.77 16.70 18.80
C TRP A 650 11.54 17.64 17.62
N MET A 651 12.09 17.31 16.44
CA MET A 651 11.88 18.12 15.22
C MET A 651 10.41 18.19 14.82
N GLU A 652 9.63 17.13 15.06
CA GLU A 652 8.19 17.09 14.81
C GLU A 652 7.38 17.73 15.96
N LEU A 653 7.90 17.68 17.19
CA LEU A 653 7.19 18.11 18.41
C LEU A 653 7.45 19.54 18.83
N MET A 654 8.57 20.14 18.42
CA MET A 654 9.04 21.43 18.95
C MET A 654 8.00 22.54 18.76
N GLU A 655 7.50 22.73 17.53
CA GLU A 655 6.48 23.75 17.25
C GLU A 655 5.19 23.47 18.00
N LEU A 656 4.83 22.20 18.11
CA LEU A 656 3.65 21.74 18.83
C LEU A 656 3.77 22.00 20.34
N TRP A 657 4.94 21.80 20.93
CA TRP A 657 5.21 22.12 22.34
C TRP A 657 5.05 23.62 22.59
N PHE A 658 5.62 24.48 21.74
CA PHE A 658 5.46 25.93 21.87
C PHE A 658 4.00 26.37 21.75
N LEU A 659 3.27 25.83 20.75
CA LEU A 659 1.84 26.08 20.59
C LEU A 659 1.04 25.60 21.81
N GLY A 660 1.42 24.45 22.38
CA GLY A 660 0.83 23.91 23.59
C GLY A 660 1.04 24.81 24.82
N MET A 661 2.27 25.28 25.06
CA MET A 661 2.59 26.21 26.15
C MET A 661 1.80 27.52 26.03
N GLN A 662 1.79 28.13 24.84
CA GLN A 662 1.05 29.35 24.56
C GLN A 662 -0.46 29.17 24.73
N THR A 663 -1.00 28.05 24.22
CA THR A 663 -2.44 27.79 24.30
C THR A 663 -2.86 27.48 25.73
N MET A 664 -2.04 26.78 26.51
CA MET A 664 -2.27 26.53 27.93
C MET A 664 -2.35 27.84 28.72
N ALA A 665 -1.42 28.77 28.51
CA ALA A 665 -1.47 30.11 29.10
C ALA A 665 -2.77 30.85 28.72
N GLY A 666 -3.18 30.75 27.45
CA GLY A 666 -4.46 31.29 26.97
C GLY A 666 -5.70 30.63 27.59
N VAL A 667 -5.68 29.31 27.83
CA VAL A 667 -6.76 28.58 28.51
C VAL A 667 -6.93 29.08 29.95
N LEU A 668 -5.83 29.34 30.66
CA LEU A 668 -5.88 29.84 32.04
C LEU A 668 -6.56 31.21 32.15
N GLN A 669 -6.48 32.05 31.12
CA GLN A 669 -7.18 33.34 31.08
C GLN A 669 -8.70 33.18 30.98
N VAL A 670 -9.18 32.23 30.17
CA VAL A 670 -10.61 32.05 29.88
C VAL A 670 -11.28 31.01 30.77
N ILE A 671 -10.50 30.16 31.43
CA ILE A 671 -10.95 29.14 32.39
C ILE A 671 -10.08 29.22 33.67
N PRO A 672 -10.23 30.26 34.51
CA PRO A 672 -9.30 30.52 35.62
C PRO A 672 -9.25 29.42 36.68
N TRP A 673 -10.32 28.64 36.86
CA TRP A 673 -10.35 27.57 37.87
C TRP A 673 -9.35 26.43 37.59
N LEU A 674 -8.86 26.30 36.35
CA LEU A 674 -7.80 25.33 36.01
C LEU A 674 -6.44 25.71 36.62
N SER A 675 -6.23 26.98 36.98
CA SER A 675 -4.99 27.42 37.62
C SER A 675 -4.71 26.71 38.95
N GLN A 676 -5.76 26.39 39.72
CA GLN A 676 -5.64 25.61 40.94
C GLN A 676 -5.11 24.21 40.65
N PHE A 677 -5.64 23.55 39.62
CA PHE A 677 -5.19 22.22 39.21
C PHE A 677 -3.74 22.24 38.70
N THR A 678 -3.38 23.25 37.91
CA THR A 678 -2.00 23.42 37.45
C THR A 678 -1.04 23.64 38.63
N LEU A 679 -1.43 24.41 39.64
CA LEU A 679 -0.63 24.60 40.85
C LEU A 679 -0.53 23.29 41.66
N GLU A 680 -1.62 22.58 41.88
CA GLU A 680 -1.65 21.30 42.62
C GLU A 680 -0.82 20.20 41.95
N SER A 681 -0.59 20.29 40.64
CA SER A 681 0.29 19.35 39.92
C SER A 681 1.77 19.49 40.29
N GLY A 682 2.18 20.62 40.87
CA GLY A 682 3.59 20.95 41.17
C GLY A 682 4.40 21.46 39.97
N TRP A 683 3.78 21.59 38.79
CA TRP A 683 4.48 21.96 37.56
C TRP A 683 5.10 23.36 37.63
N ALA A 684 4.38 24.33 38.20
CA ALA A 684 4.85 25.70 38.31
C ALA A 684 6.07 25.83 39.24
N GLU A 685 6.07 25.08 40.35
CA GLU A 685 7.20 24.97 41.26
C GLU A 685 8.41 24.33 40.61
N GLU A 686 8.21 23.23 39.88
CA GLU A 686 9.30 22.52 39.22
C GLU A 686 9.96 23.38 38.14
N ILE A 687 9.19 24.19 37.41
CA ILE A 687 9.76 25.17 36.46
C ILE A 687 10.72 26.11 37.19
N ILE A 688 10.34 26.66 38.34
CA ILE A 688 11.22 27.57 39.11
C ILE A 688 12.47 26.83 39.62
N GLU A 689 12.32 25.62 40.18
CA GLU A 689 13.46 24.84 40.68
C GLU A 689 14.41 24.44 39.55
N THR A 690 13.88 24.03 38.40
CA THR A 690 14.65 23.71 37.19
C THR A 690 15.41 24.94 36.71
N LEU A 691 14.73 26.06 36.48
CA LEU A 691 15.35 27.29 35.97
C LEU A 691 16.37 27.89 36.93
N LYS A 692 16.25 27.63 38.23
CA LYS A 692 17.22 28.06 39.23
C LYS A 692 18.58 27.34 39.09
N LYS A 693 18.58 26.08 38.63
CA LYS A 693 19.80 25.31 38.33
C LYS A 693 20.45 25.75 37.01
N VAL A 694 19.66 26.25 36.05
CA VAL A 694 20.16 26.66 34.73
C VAL A 694 21.11 27.86 34.85
N LYS A 695 22.29 27.75 34.25
CA LYS A 695 23.30 28.82 34.22
C LYS A 695 22.76 30.10 33.54
N VAL A 696 23.26 31.25 33.97
CA VAL A 696 22.91 32.55 33.37
C VAL A 696 23.23 32.55 31.88
N GLY A 697 22.25 32.88 31.04
CA GLY A 697 22.38 32.84 29.58
C GLY A 697 22.24 31.45 28.95
N GLY A 698 22.05 30.38 29.74
CA GLY A 698 21.85 29.01 29.26
C GLY A 698 20.43 28.70 28.78
N LEU A 699 19.48 29.63 28.93
CA LEU A 699 18.09 29.45 28.54
C LEU A 699 17.82 30.02 27.14
N GLN A 700 17.37 29.19 26.21
CA GLN A 700 17.02 29.63 24.86
C GLN A 700 15.88 30.68 24.89
N PRO A 701 15.91 31.73 24.04
CA PRO A 701 14.93 32.82 24.09
C PRO A 701 13.46 32.38 23.99
N ASN A 702 13.15 31.44 23.09
CA ASN A 702 11.78 30.96 22.89
C ASN A 702 11.28 30.16 24.09
N VAL A 703 12.14 29.30 24.67
CA VAL A 703 11.84 28.50 25.87
C VAL A 703 11.62 29.40 27.08
N LYS A 704 12.48 30.42 27.24
CA LYS A 704 12.31 31.46 28.25
C LYS A 704 10.94 32.12 28.14
N SER A 705 10.59 32.59 26.94
CA SER A 705 9.32 33.28 26.68
C SER A 705 8.13 32.39 27.03
N ALA A 706 8.16 31.11 26.63
CA ALA A 706 7.09 30.15 26.92
C ALA A 706 6.90 29.92 28.43
N PHE A 707 7.98 29.74 29.20
CA PHE A 707 7.88 29.59 30.66
C PHE A 707 7.45 30.88 31.36
N GLU A 708 8.02 32.03 30.96
CA GLU A 708 7.66 33.32 31.54
C GLU A 708 6.18 33.65 31.31
N ASP A 709 5.67 33.41 30.10
CA ASP A 709 4.27 33.67 29.76
C ASP A 709 3.31 32.77 30.55
N LEU A 710 3.60 31.47 30.65
CA LEU A 710 2.80 30.53 31.46
C LEU A 710 2.74 30.96 32.93
N LEU A 711 3.89 31.25 33.53
CA LEU A 711 3.97 31.64 34.95
C LEU A 711 3.26 32.98 35.21
N CYS A 712 3.40 33.96 34.31
CA CYS A 712 2.67 35.22 34.39
C CYS A 712 1.15 34.99 34.40
N HIS A 713 0.64 34.12 33.52
CA HIS A 713 -0.78 33.81 33.45
C HIS A 713 -1.29 33.03 34.65
N LEU A 714 -0.48 32.12 35.21
CA LEU A 714 -0.81 31.44 36.46
C LEU A 714 -0.93 32.42 37.63
N VAL A 715 0.02 33.35 37.77
CA VAL A 715 -0.02 34.40 38.81
C VAL A 715 -1.26 35.29 38.67
N LYS A 716 -1.63 35.67 37.44
CA LYS A 716 -2.85 36.46 37.18
C LYS A 716 -4.13 35.69 37.47
N ALA A 717 -4.15 34.38 37.23
CA ALA A 717 -5.34 33.56 37.39
C ALA A 717 -5.61 33.12 38.84
N ASN A 718 -4.57 33.10 39.70
CA ASN A 718 -4.68 32.63 41.08
C ASN A 718 -3.68 33.31 42.02
N ASP A 719 -4.21 34.08 42.98
CA ASP A 719 -3.45 34.83 43.98
C ASP A 719 -2.52 33.95 44.83
N GLY A 720 -2.84 32.67 45.01
CA GLY A 720 -2.03 31.70 45.74
C GLY A 720 -0.70 31.36 45.06
N VAL A 721 -0.63 31.47 43.72
CA VAL A 721 0.55 31.11 42.93
C VAL A 721 1.74 32.01 43.28
N ALA A 722 1.52 33.31 43.46
CA ALA A 722 2.60 34.26 43.76
C ALA A 722 3.35 33.89 45.06
N SER A 723 2.63 33.45 46.09
CA SER A 723 3.24 33.01 47.36
C SER A 723 4.11 31.76 47.16
N VAL A 724 3.61 30.81 46.37
CA VAL A 724 4.30 29.56 46.08
C VAL A 724 5.59 29.80 45.28
N LEU A 725 5.53 30.56 44.18
CA LEU A 725 6.70 30.85 43.35
C LEU A 725 7.77 31.63 44.13
N LYS A 726 7.36 32.60 44.97
CA LYS A 726 8.29 33.34 45.85
C LYS A 726 9.03 32.41 46.80
N LYS A 727 8.34 31.46 47.44
CA LYS A 727 8.94 30.46 48.35
C LYS A 727 9.94 29.54 47.65
N ARG A 728 9.74 29.26 46.36
CA ARG A 728 10.63 28.44 45.51
C ARG A 728 11.82 29.21 44.93
N GLY A 729 11.93 30.51 45.21
CA GLY A 729 13.08 31.32 44.78
C GLY A 729 12.92 31.96 43.40
N ALA A 730 11.69 32.28 42.99
CA ALA A 730 11.42 32.98 41.73
C ALA A 730 12.21 34.29 41.55
N LEU A 731 12.59 34.99 42.64
CA LEU A 731 13.43 36.19 42.56
C LEU A 731 14.79 35.90 41.89
N THR A 732 15.40 34.77 42.23
CA THR A 732 16.68 34.34 41.65
C THR A 732 16.51 34.03 40.17
N VAL A 733 15.45 33.30 39.81
CA VAL A 733 15.12 32.96 38.41
C VAL A 733 14.89 34.22 37.57
N CYS A 734 14.06 35.16 38.06
CA CYS A 734 13.79 36.42 37.36
C CYS A 734 15.06 37.23 37.08
N ARG A 735 15.99 37.29 38.05
CA ARG A 735 17.27 38.00 37.89
C ARG A 735 18.22 37.28 36.94
N ASN A 736 18.41 35.98 37.14
CA ASN A 736 19.38 35.19 36.37
C ASN A 736 19.00 35.12 34.88
N HIS A 737 17.71 34.95 34.59
CA HIS A 737 17.23 34.76 33.21
C HIS A 737 16.55 36.00 32.62
N ARG A 738 16.52 37.11 33.35
CA ARG A 738 15.86 38.38 32.96
C ARG A 738 14.38 38.21 32.63
N MET A 739 13.64 37.44 33.44
CA MET A 739 12.18 37.30 33.30
C MET A 739 11.50 38.52 33.94
N MET A 740 11.50 39.63 33.19
CA MET A 740 11.08 40.95 33.67
C MET A 740 9.58 41.03 33.92
N GLU A 741 8.76 40.42 33.06
CA GLU A 741 7.30 40.48 33.19
C GLU A 741 6.84 39.65 34.38
N LEU A 742 7.42 38.46 34.57
CA LEU A 742 7.17 37.67 35.77
C LEU A 742 7.66 38.39 37.04
N GLY A 743 8.80 39.07 36.95
CA GLY A 743 9.36 39.88 38.02
C GLY A 743 8.38 40.97 38.48
N LYS A 744 7.83 41.74 37.54
CA LYS A 744 6.82 42.78 37.81
C LYS A 744 5.58 42.20 38.49
N HIS A 745 5.05 41.10 37.97
CA HIS A 745 3.85 40.45 38.53
C HIS A 745 4.06 39.91 39.94
N LEU A 746 5.28 39.46 40.28
CA LEU A 746 5.57 38.93 41.61
C LEU A 746 6.00 40.00 42.61
N PHE A 747 6.82 40.97 42.21
CA PHE A 747 7.55 41.85 43.14
C PHE A 747 7.24 43.35 42.98
N GLY A 748 6.47 43.75 41.97
CA GLY A 748 6.29 45.16 41.60
C GLY A 748 7.42 45.67 40.69
N ASP A 749 7.35 46.95 40.33
CA ASP A 749 8.35 47.63 39.49
C ASP A 749 9.73 47.78 40.17
#